data_AF-A0A3R9QFH8-F1
#
_entry.id   AF-A0A3R9QFH8-F1
#
_cell.length_a   1.000
_cell.length_b   1.000
_cell.length_c   1.000
_cell.angle_alpha   90.00
_cell.angle_beta   90.00
_cell.angle_gamma   90.00
#
_symmetry.space_group_name_H-M   'P 1'
#
loop_
_entity.id
_entity.type
_entity.pdbx_description
1 polymer ?
#
loop_
_entity_poly.entity_id
_entity_poly.type
_entity_poly.pdbx_seq_one_letter_code
_entity_poly.pdbx_strand_id
1 'polypeptide(L)'
;MKPTFRPFAFLLALSSCLCLCSSGYSDGQVPAPYPSARPSTPAVAAPVTSAVAAPVAPRVDKVETIIIPGPLRSFMRMAAISQKVPVDDVLPLLARNVYMQGYQNGNQTEFLILLDRYVHQARELQILAGPSSTIRVASCDDAGTLVQILGYRLREGCGQKNVFLETANPERAFLTIDSGFPLTELEEALQKGTPFSYSYPVSKVPVLFTENDWITLGAGNRKNYGSVVDVLINDPTIARLYWGLAKNNAETRIVLHESLGLRRLLPYAAALDFYGNQISIRSGRVIVPGGANAEPVWKEMVGASPDSPGDFVAHLLAKDGGWMAAYFDVLSRVSHTQQEHLTQSPRMKRLYEAFRAPGADADATRGVFRQGPDLLVLFTRVEWEPNGDPHVPGNLEVWKQIFRQKTDSKIIRDWGKRAHSWDHPEQLLEGMTALTRVVTDSGPLQSYLMASELDSARPPEKRLSPETVRLLADRFSDFSSWYLIFTEFPELSDASIARFVNVADGVDGISNSTLRGNVLGAFQANVGLWQILARQGEIPKDQLDASWQKMIDPFAKISSTTQLFDAAHNSFGEILLAAGAKADSPQDQIVDLLAGPHQENPDGQRVHEELAGKIRAVLVDQHLVSIDTLFALSDGLSDMEQGRPRNEKMLGLAGELREFEMPRPIFTKSEKIDWAPRVYSTHHAELQVQTDLSKVIKTPSTHAQLEAARGQLAPFLRDTLVGLNYAYYEPPGAQILHNNPLFIRAHDFSGISMIGSERLWQAPVLLGVGTPAGGGAYLMGSLADLPYALAMAEQDFIAPENIQALIWKELVPDLLVSATLPRWWAVSPNELHAAALYQRSGEELLVASTKDVQLRGKVISILSDRMSPQRLEETEHALQRGEDPAAIRLRMMPSETFYLAAEFRTRFPGEATSLGPAGQQLESLSQQYPAEVSYERLSRDFGVPHPTLARTYSRELLNVKPFPFFGAYSSRLFGESWESGNLYWARLTDEMGYSPVMLNRLAPELTRRMTAKIFATDLEDWPAMLRAMEETGEELRQGKIALPPMANATTSLERTVRDGYAQ
;
A
#
# COMPACT_ATOMS: atom_id res chain seq x y z
N MET A 1 45.46 -28.31 13.82
CA MET A 1 45.87 -28.22 12.39
C MET A 1 44.70 -27.66 11.60
N LYS A 2 44.90 -26.54 10.91
CA LYS A 2 43.99 -26.01 9.87
C LYS A 2 43.94 -27.01 8.70
N PRO A 3 42.82 -27.10 7.98
CA PRO A 3 42.77 -26.37 6.72
C PRO A 3 41.43 -25.64 6.45
N THR A 4 41.58 -24.62 5.63
CA THR A 4 40.64 -23.67 5.05
C THR A 4 39.92 -24.23 3.82
N PHE A 5 38.62 -23.97 3.64
CA PHE A 5 37.99 -23.78 2.32
C PHE A 5 36.72 -22.90 2.47
N ARG A 6 36.65 -21.82 1.67
CA ARG A 6 35.49 -20.95 1.46
C ARG A 6 34.52 -21.60 0.46
N PRO A 7 33.22 -21.27 0.51
CA PRO A 7 32.55 -20.88 -0.74
C PRO A 7 31.60 -19.66 -0.61
N PHE A 8 31.22 -19.18 -1.80
CA PHE A 8 30.35 -18.07 -2.14
C PHE A 8 28.99 -18.04 -1.41
N ALA A 9 28.63 -16.88 -0.86
CA ALA A 9 27.28 -16.51 -0.49
C ALA A 9 27.13 -14.98 -0.56
N PHE A 10 26.66 -14.48 -1.69
CA PHE A 10 26.21 -13.09 -1.87
C PHE A 10 24.95 -13.15 -2.73
N LEU A 11 23.78 -13.12 -2.08
CA LEU A 11 22.46 -12.68 -2.62
C LEU A 11 21.26 -12.96 -1.69
N LEU A 12 21.43 -13.44 -0.46
CA LEU A 12 20.29 -13.84 0.40
C LEU A 12 20.18 -13.14 1.77
N ALA A 13 20.94 -12.07 2.03
CA ALA A 13 21.03 -11.49 3.38
C ALA A 13 20.20 -10.21 3.64
N LEU A 14 19.30 -9.78 2.74
CA LEU A 14 18.57 -8.51 2.90
C LEU A 14 17.14 -8.62 3.43
N SER A 15 16.56 -9.81 3.63
CA SER A 15 15.19 -9.96 4.15
C SER A 15 15.05 -10.52 5.57
N SER A 16 16.12 -10.97 6.25
CA SER A 16 15.95 -11.78 7.49
C SER A 16 16.69 -11.28 8.74
N CYS A 17 17.29 -10.09 8.75
CA CYS A 17 18.10 -9.61 9.90
C CYS A 17 17.62 -8.29 10.56
N LEU A 18 16.36 -7.89 10.40
CA LEU A 18 15.81 -6.71 11.09
C LEU A 18 15.13 -7.01 12.45
N CYS A 19 15.21 -8.25 12.94
CA CYS A 19 14.80 -8.59 14.31
C CYS A 19 15.98 -9.18 15.08
N LEU A 20 16.20 -8.65 16.30
CA LEU A 20 17.16 -9.04 17.34
C LEU A 20 18.51 -8.29 17.33
N CYS A 21 18.63 -7.24 18.15
CA CYS A 21 19.52 -7.18 19.32
C CYS A 21 19.55 -5.76 19.91
N SER A 22 19.15 -5.64 21.18
CA SER A 22 19.23 -4.42 22.00
C SER A 22 20.31 -4.54 23.09
N SER A 23 20.85 -3.37 23.43
CA SER A 23 21.46 -2.96 24.71
C SER A 23 22.81 -3.54 25.16
N GLY A 24 23.81 -2.65 25.23
CA GLY A 24 24.99 -2.74 26.09
C GLY A 24 25.42 -1.33 26.53
N TYR A 25 25.28 -1.05 27.82
CA TYR A 25 25.59 0.21 28.51
C TYR A 25 27.12 0.41 28.73
N SER A 26 27.56 1.66 28.84
CA SER A 26 28.67 2.04 29.74
C SER A 26 28.56 3.49 30.20
N ASP A 27 28.54 3.64 31.53
CA ASP A 27 28.57 4.85 32.36
C ASP A 27 29.87 5.68 32.20
N GLY A 28 29.81 6.99 32.51
CA GLY A 28 31.00 7.85 32.51
C GLY A 28 30.81 9.31 32.98
N GLN A 29 30.52 9.50 34.27
CA GLN A 29 30.92 10.59 35.19
C GLN A 29 31.00 12.09 34.78
N VAL A 30 30.30 12.87 35.60
CA VAL A 30 30.30 14.33 35.83
C VAL A 30 31.64 14.84 36.40
N PRO A 31 32.02 16.12 36.13
CA PRO A 31 32.14 17.07 37.24
C PRO A 31 31.66 18.52 36.91
N ALA A 32 30.98 19.15 37.87
CA ALA A 32 30.89 20.61 38.08
C ALA A 32 32.16 21.10 38.84
N PRO A 33 32.47 22.41 39.06
CA PRO A 33 31.58 23.58 39.12
C PRO A 33 32.11 24.95 38.57
N TYR A 34 31.17 25.90 38.47
CA TYR A 34 31.23 27.39 38.47
C TYR A 34 32.49 28.10 39.05
N PRO A 35 32.84 29.36 38.65
CA PRO A 35 32.03 30.53 39.05
C PRO A 35 32.05 31.84 38.22
N SER A 36 31.08 32.68 38.62
CA SER A 36 31.09 34.14 38.76
C SER A 36 30.70 35.06 37.60
N ALA A 37 29.55 35.68 37.85
CA ALA A 37 28.99 36.89 37.26
C ALA A 37 29.81 38.17 37.48
N ARG A 38 29.57 39.17 36.61
CA ARG A 38 29.25 40.60 36.91
C ARG A 38 29.40 41.46 35.61
N PRO A 39 28.89 42.70 35.54
CA PRO A 39 27.48 43.05 35.44
C PRO A 39 27.20 43.97 34.21
N SER A 40 25.92 44.19 33.99
CA SER A 40 25.28 45.07 33.02
C SER A 40 25.67 46.56 33.11
N THR A 41 25.64 47.24 31.95
CA THR A 41 25.28 48.67 31.86
C THR A 41 24.44 48.93 30.61
N PRO A 42 23.46 49.85 30.68
CA PRO A 42 22.33 49.94 29.75
C PRO A 42 22.55 51.00 28.66
N ALA A 43 22.05 50.76 27.45
CA ALA A 43 21.98 51.78 26.41
C ALA A 43 20.53 51.92 25.90
N VAL A 44 19.84 52.88 26.54
CA VAL A 44 18.92 53.89 25.99
C VAL A 44 18.07 53.49 24.78
N ALA A 45 16.76 53.38 25.03
CA ALA A 45 15.70 53.34 24.05
C ALA A 45 15.53 54.69 23.33
N ALA A 46 15.30 54.63 22.01
CA ALA A 46 14.77 55.73 21.21
C ALA A 46 13.48 55.25 20.49
N PRO A 47 12.52 56.15 20.21
CA PRO A 47 11.14 55.80 19.94
C PRO A 47 10.90 55.35 18.49
N VAL A 48 10.12 54.28 18.33
CA VAL A 48 9.65 53.76 17.04
C VAL A 48 8.45 54.59 16.59
N THR A 49 8.62 55.37 15.52
CA THR A 49 7.51 55.92 14.73
C THR A 49 7.01 54.88 13.74
N SER A 50 5.73 54.53 13.85
CA SER A 50 4.99 53.62 12.97
C SER A 50 4.81 54.21 11.58
N ALA A 51 5.43 53.61 10.56
CA ALA A 51 5.11 53.84 9.16
C ALA A 51 4.47 52.55 8.59
N VAL A 52 3.23 52.67 8.14
CA VAL A 52 2.47 51.64 7.43
C VAL A 52 3.18 51.36 6.10
N ALA A 53 3.70 50.15 5.93
CA ALA A 53 4.32 49.71 4.68
C ALA A 53 3.25 49.18 3.72
N ALA A 54 3.25 49.72 2.50
CA ALA A 54 2.46 49.26 1.36
C ALA A 54 2.86 47.82 0.95
N PRO A 55 1.95 47.05 0.30
CA PRO A 55 2.20 45.66 -0.05
C PRO A 55 3.38 45.55 -1.04
N VAL A 56 4.41 44.83 -0.61
CA VAL A 56 5.57 44.48 -1.43
C VAL A 56 5.13 43.39 -2.42
N ALA A 57 5.22 43.68 -3.72
CA ALA A 57 5.09 42.66 -4.75
C ALA A 57 6.16 41.56 -4.54
N PRO A 58 5.82 40.26 -4.70
CA PRO A 58 6.77 39.19 -4.43
C PRO A 58 8.00 39.34 -5.33
N ARG A 59 9.17 39.45 -4.70
CA ARG A 59 10.46 39.32 -5.39
C ARG A 59 10.54 37.91 -5.94
N VAL A 60 10.82 37.79 -7.23
CA VAL A 60 11.35 36.55 -7.81
C VAL A 60 12.75 36.40 -7.25
N ASP A 61 12.89 35.71 -6.14
CA ASP A 61 14.21 35.37 -5.62
C ASP A 61 14.92 34.47 -6.63
N LYS A 62 16.11 34.88 -7.04
CA LYS A 62 17.00 34.05 -7.86
C LYS A 62 17.31 32.80 -7.03
N VAL A 63 16.77 31.66 -7.43
CA VAL A 63 17.13 30.37 -6.82
C VAL A 63 18.60 30.11 -7.14
N GLU A 64 19.43 30.02 -6.10
CA GLU A 64 20.85 29.70 -6.25
C GLU A 64 20.99 28.27 -6.77
N THR A 65 21.93 28.06 -7.69
CA THR A 65 22.18 26.75 -8.29
C THR A 65 23.63 26.34 -8.09
N ILE A 66 23.86 25.07 -7.78
CA ILE A 66 25.19 24.47 -7.64
C ILE A 66 25.49 23.54 -8.81
N ILE A 67 26.77 23.20 -8.96
CA ILE A 67 27.25 22.34 -10.03
C ILE A 67 27.37 20.89 -9.54
N ILE A 68 26.68 19.97 -10.21
CA ILE A 68 26.94 18.54 -10.15
C ILE A 68 27.92 18.18 -11.28
N PRO A 69 29.04 17.50 -10.98
CA PRO A 69 29.97 17.03 -12.00
C PRO A 69 29.34 16.03 -12.97
N GLY A 70 29.52 16.27 -14.27
CA GLY A 70 29.05 15.41 -15.34
C GLY A 70 27.54 15.49 -15.66
N PRO A 71 27.08 14.68 -16.63
CA PRO A 71 25.69 14.65 -17.07
C PRO A 71 24.74 14.25 -15.95
N LEU A 72 23.64 14.99 -15.80
CA LEU A 72 22.68 14.81 -14.73
C LEU A 72 22.12 13.38 -14.69
N ARG A 73 21.81 12.82 -15.87
CA ARG A 73 21.31 11.45 -16.01
C ARG A 73 22.25 10.41 -15.39
N SER A 74 23.55 10.54 -15.61
CA SER A 74 24.57 9.64 -15.06
C SER A 74 24.69 9.80 -13.55
N PHE A 75 24.65 11.04 -13.05
CA PHE A 75 24.67 11.30 -11.61
C PHE A 75 23.46 10.71 -10.90
N MET A 76 22.26 10.95 -11.43
CA MET A 76 21.01 10.42 -10.86
C MET A 76 21.02 8.89 -10.82
N ARG A 77 21.51 8.24 -11.88
CA ARG A 77 21.68 6.77 -11.94
C ARG A 77 22.59 6.26 -10.81
N MET A 78 23.73 6.92 -10.60
CA MET A 78 24.69 6.55 -9.54
C MET A 78 24.18 6.90 -8.13
N ALA A 79 23.35 7.93 -8.01
CA ALA A 79 22.74 8.35 -6.74
C ALA A 79 21.43 7.60 -6.41
N ALA A 80 21.05 6.60 -7.23
CA ALA A 80 19.79 5.86 -7.13
C ALA A 80 18.54 6.78 -7.14
N ILE A 81 18.56 7.81 -8.00
CA ILE A 81 17.46 8.77 -8.20
C ILE A 81 16.79 8.48 -9.55
N SER A 82 15.45 8.43 -9.56
CA SER A 82 14.68 8.26 -10.79
C SER A 82 14.97 9.36 -11.79
N GLN A 83 15.31 9.00 -13.03
CA GLN A 83 15.63 9.96 -14.09
C GLN A 83 14.43 10.79 -14.58
N LYS A 84 13.24 10.55 -14.02
CA LYS A 84 12.00 11.28 -14.30
C LYS A 84 11.67 12.34 -13.23
N VAL A 85 12.47 12.49 -12.17
CA VAL A 85 12.20 13.53 -11.16
C VAL A 85 12.55 14.93 -11.69
N PRO A 86 11.82 15.98 -11.25
CA PRO A 86 12.21 17.37 -11.47
C PRO A 86 13.63 17.66 -10.96
N VAL A 87 14.30 18.62 -11.62
CA VAL A 87 15.66 19.05 -11.23
C VAL A 87 15.70 19.58 -9.80
N ASP A 88 14.61 20.18 -9.34
CA ASP A 88 14.46 20.75 -8.00
C ASP A 88 14.53 19.70 -6.89
N ASP A 89 14.19 18.44 -7.20
CA ASP A 89 14.16 17.33 -6.24
C ASP A 89 15.48 16.55 -6.18
N VAL A 90 16.44 16.83 -7.07
CA VAL A 90 17.68 16.04 -7.19
C VAL A 90 18.54 16.12 -5.91
N LEU A 91 18.78 17.31 -5.36
CA LEU A 91 19.56 17.44 -4.12
C LEU A 91 18.81 16.93 -2.89
N PRO A 92 17.52 17.23 -2.69
CA PRO A 92 16.72 16.60 -1.64
C PRO A 92 16.81 15.07 -1.66
N LEU A 93 16.62 14.45 -2.82
CA LEU A 93 16.65 12.99 -2.98
C LEU A 93 18.05 12.41 -2.83
N LEU A 94 19.10 13.12 -3.27
CA LEU A 94 20.48 12.77 -2.97
C LEU A 94 20.70 12.72 -1.45
N ALA A 95 20.32 13.78 -0.75
CA ALA A 95 20.48 13.89 0.69
C ALA A 95 19.74 12.74 1.41
N ARG A 96 18.51 12.45 0.96
CA ARG A 96 17.71 11.32 1.43
C ARG A 96 18.43 9.98 1.26
N ASN A 97 18.83 9.66 0.04
CA ASN A 97 19.46 8.37 -0.27
C ASN A 97 20.79 8.20 0.45
N VAL A 98 21.57 9.27 0.63
CA VAL A 98 22.81 9.23 1.40
C VAL A 98 22.55 8.89 2.86
N TYR A 99 21.63 9.56 3.57
CA TYR A 99 21.43 9.24 4.99
C TYR A 99 20.74 7.88 5.20
N MET A 100 19.83 7.49 4.30
CA MET A 100 19.06 6.24 4.40
C MET A 100 19.85 5.01 4.00
N GLN A 101 20.59 5.08 2.89
CA GLN A 101 21.25 3.94 2.27
C GLN A 101 22.78 4.05 2.28
N GLY A 102 23.31 5.24 2.53
CA GLY A 102 24.75 5.49 2.46
C GLY A 102 25.54 5.00 3.67
N TYR A 103 24.88 4.74 4.80
CA TYR A 103 25.54 4.34 6.05
C TYR A 103 24.85 3.14 6.70
N GLN A 104 25.64 2.18 7.19
CA GLN A 104 25.18 1.06 8.01
C GLN A 104 26.07 0.94 9.24
N ASN A 105 25.46 1.02 10.44
CA ASN A 105 26.18 1.02 11.71
C ASN A 105 27.33 2.06 11.77
N GLY A 106 27.12 3.23 11.14
CA GLY A 106 28.10 4.32 11.05
C GLY A 106 29.18 4.16 9.98
N ASN A 107 29.24 3.02 9.28
CA ASN A 107 30.19 2.80 8.17
C ASN A 107 29.54 3.11 6.83
N GLN A 108 30.32 3.62 5.87
CA GLN A 108 29.86 3.82 4.50
C GLN A 108 29.47 2.48 3.86
N THR A 109 28.34 2.45 3.16
CA THR A 109 27.91 1.31 2.36
C THR A 109 28.61 1.33 1.00
N GLU A 110 28.56 0.19 0.29
CA GLU A 110 29.09 0.11 -1.08
C GLU A 110 28.44 1.14 -2.01
N PHE A 111 27.13 1.40 -1.84
CA PHE A 111 26.42 2.45 -2.57
C PHE A 111 27.11 3.82 -2.42
N LEU A 112 27.41 4.23 -1.19
CA LEU A 112 28.02 5.54 -0.94
C LEU A 112 29.46 5.62 -1.44
N ILE A 113 30.22 4.54 -1.29
CA ILE A 113 31.59 4.43 -1.79
C ILE A 113 31.62 4.58 -3.31
N LEU A 114 30.70 3.91 -4.02
CA LEU A 114 30.59 4.00 -5.48
C LEU A 114 30.14 5.39 -5.93
N LEU A 115 29.18 6.01 -5.24
CA LEU A 115 28.72 7.36 -5.54
C LEU A 115 29.85 8.39 -5.35
N ASP A 116 30.58 8.34 -4.24
CA ASP A 116 31.73 9.23 -3.98
C ASP A 116 32.81 9.07 -5.06
N ARG A 117 33.18 7.82 -5.39
CA ARG A 117 34.16 7.54 -6.46
C ARG A 117 33.68 8.01 -7.84
N TYR A 118 32.39 7.86 -8.14
CA TYR A 118 31.79 8.39 -9.36
C TYR A 118 31.96 9.91 -9.46
N VAL A 119 31.65 10.65 -8.38
CA VAL A 119 31.80 12.11 -8.35
C VAL A 119 33.24 12.54 -8.64
N HIS A 120 34.23 11.81 -8.12
CA HIS A 120 35.65 12.04 -8.43
C HIS A 120 35.98 11.76 -9.91
N GLN A 121 35.56 10.61 -10.44
CA GLN A 121 35.77 10.26 -11.85
C GLN A 121 35.08 11.26 -12.79
N ALA A 122 33.88 11.71 -12.45
CA ALA A 122 33.12 12.70 -13.22
C ALA A 122 33.83 14.06 -13.25
N ARG A 123 34.49 14.48 -12.16
CA ARG A 123 35.35 15.69 -12.15
C ARG A 123 36.54 15.55 -13.09
N GLU A 124 37.21 14.39 -13.13
CA GLU A 124 38.30 14.12 -14.09
C GLU A 124 37.81 14.18 -15.54
N LEU A 125 36.67 13.56 -15.84
CA LEU A 125 36.04 13.59 -17.17
C LEU A 125 35.58 15.01 -17.55
N GLN A 126 35.12 15.80 -16.60
CA GLN A 126 34.73 17.19 -16.83
C GLN A 126 35.92 18.07 -17.24
N ILE A 127 37.08 17.86 -16.61
CA ILE A 127 38.33 18.54 -16.98
C ILE A 127 38.71 18.16 -18.41
N LEU A 128 38.61 16.88 -18.77
CA LEU A 128 38.89 16.40 -20.13
C LEU A 128 37.92 16.96 -21.18
N ALA A 129 36.64 17.13 -20.84
CA ALA A 129 35.62 17.70 -21.72
C ALA A 129 35.83 19.21 -22.00
N GLY A 130 36.57 19.89 -21.12
CA GLY A 130 36.92 21.30 -21.21
C GLY A 130 35.71 22.25 -21.26
N PRO A 131 35.92 23.52 -21.66
CA PRO A 131 34.86 24.52 -21.78
C PRO A 131 33.76 24.13 -22.78
N SER A 132 34.10 23.30 -23.77
CA SER A 132 33.17 22.76 -24.77
C SER A 132 32.18 21.75 -24.22
N SER A 133 32.34 21.28 -22.96
CA SER A 133 31.50 20.24 -22.37
C SER A 133 31.36 19.00 -23.27
N THR A 134 32.41 18.68 -24.03
CA THR A 134 32.42 17.57 -24.99
C THR A 134 33.75 16.85 -24.90
N ILE A 135 33.71 15.55 -24.61
CA ILE A 135 34.88 14.68 -24.69
C ILE A 135 35.10 14.35 -26.16
N ARG A 136 36.26 14.71 -26.69
CA ARG A 136 36.64 14.43 -28.08
C ARG A 136 37.90 13.57 -28.13
N VAL A 137 37.82 12.47 -28.86
CA VAL A 137 38.98 11.64 -29.21
C VAL A 137 39.09 11.70 -30.73
N ALA A 138 40.06 12.45 -31.24
CA ALA A 138 40.23 12.64 -32.68
C ALA A 138 40.93 11.44 -33.33
N SER A 139 41.86 10.83 -32.60
CA SER A 139 42.61 9.67 -33.03
C SER A 139 42.95 8.73 -31.86
N CYS A 140 43.48 7.57 -32.21
CA CYS A 140 44.01 6.58 -31.28
C CYS A 140 45.01 7.13 -30.25
N ASP A 141 45.85 8.08 -30.65
CA ASP A 141 46.89 8.65 -29.79
C ASP A 141 46.28 9.57 -28.70
N ASP A 142 45.07 10.08 -28.94
CA ASP A 142 44.34 10.97 -28.03
C ASP A 142 43.48 10.21 -27.01
N ALA A 143 43.32 8.89 -27.18
CA ALA A 143 42.41 8.07 -26.39
C ALA A 143 42.99 7.68 -25.01
N GLY A 144 44.31 7.73 -24.83
CA GLY A 144 45.00 7.16 -23.66
C GLY A 144 44.48 7.70 -22.32
N THR A 145 44.39 9.02 -22.19
CA THR A 145 43.90 9.68 -20.96
C THR A 145 42.45 9.32 -20.66
N LEU A 146 41.58 9.34 -21.69
CA LEU A 146 40.17 8.97 -21.53
C LEU A 146 40.05 7.52 -21.04
N VAL A 147 40.66 6.59 -21.76
CA VAL A 147 40.57 5.15 -21.48
C VAL A 147 41.12 4.82 -20.08
N GLN A 148 42.17 5.52 -19.62
CA GLN A 148 42.68 5.42 -18.25
C GLN A 148 41.72 5.97 -17.18
N ILE A 149 41.07 7.11 -17.43
CA ILE A 149 40.05 7.67 -16.53
C ILE A 149 38.87 6.69 -16.41
N LEU A 150 38.47 6.08 -17.53
CA LEU A 150 37.39 5.09 -17.58
C LEU A 150 37.76 3.74 -16.95
N GLY A 151 39.03 3.49 -16.65
CA GLY A 151 39.49 2.24 -16.01
C GLY A 151 39.85 1.11 -16.98
N TYR A 152 40.08 1.42 -18.25
CA TYR A 152 40.41 0.46 -19.30
C TYR A 152 41.84 0.67 -19.81
N ARG A 153 42.29 -0.26 -20.66
CA ARG A 153 43.49 -0.13 -21.50
C ARG A 153 43.28 -0.83 -22.84
N LEU A 154 44.10 -0.49 -23.83
CA LEU A 154 44.12 -1.16 -25.13
C LEU A 154 45.03 -2.40 -25.07
N ARG A 155 44.54 -3.57 -25.50
CA ARG A 155 45.30 -4.83 -25.41
C ARG A 155 46.37 -5.01 -26.49
N GLU A 156 46.07 -4.69 -27.76
CA GLU A 156 46.97 -4.94 -28.92
C GLU A 156 47.39 -3.66 -29.68
N GLY A 157 47.21 -2.47 -29.09
CA GLY A 157 47.48 -1.18 -29.74
C GLY A 157 46.38 -0.77 -30.73
N CYS A 158 46.23 0.53 -30.98
CA CYS A 158 45.02 1.09 -31.61
C CYS A 158 45.03 1.02 -33.16
N GLY A 159 43.84 0.99 -33.79
CA GLY A 159 43.68 0.97 -35.26
C GLY A 159 43.80 -0.41 -35.94
N GLN A 160 43.86 -1.51 -35.18
CA GLN A 160 43.83 -2.88 -35.71
C GLN A 160 42.41 -3.47 -35.64
N LYS A 161 42.07 -4.41 -36.52
CA LYS A 161 40.75 -5.10 -36.52
C LYS A 161 40.42 -5.85 -35.23
N ASN A 162 41.42 -6.06 -34.35
CA ASN A 162 41.31 -6.77 -33.08
C ASN A 162 41.52 -5.84 -31.86
N VAL A 163 41.17 -4.56 -31.97
CA VAL A 163 41.21 -3.65 -30.81
C VAL A 163 40.02 -3.91 -29.91
N PHE A 164 40.27 -4.21 -28.63
CA PHE A 164 39.24 -4.29 -27.59
C PHE A 164 39.74 -3.63 -26.32
N LEU A 165 38.82 -3.02 -25.57
CA LEU A 165 39.11 -2.44 -24.27
C LEU A 165 39.18 -3.54 -23.22
N GLU A 166 40.33 -3.67 -22.58
CA GLU A 166 40.54 -4.58 -21.46
C GLU A 166 40.44 -3.80 -20.14
N THR A 167 39.70 -4.34 -19.16
CA THR A 167 39.62 -3.75 -17.82
C THR A 167 41.00 -3.67 -17.18
N ALA A 168 41.48 -2.45 -16.91
CA ALA A 168 42.77 -2.18 -16.25
C ALA A 168 42.59 -1.83 -14.77
N ASN A 169 41.49 -1.13 -14.43
CA ASN A 169 41.08 -0.83 -13.07
C ASN A 169 39.60 -1.23 -12.93
N PRO A 170 39.30 -2.36 -12.24
CA PRO A 170 37.92 -2.85 -12.08
C PRO A 170 36.97 -1.86 -11.43
N GLU A 171 37.44 -1.07 -10.46
CA GLU A 171 36.60 -0.09 -9.74
C GLU A 171 36.17 1.03 -10.69
N ARG A 172 37.11 1.61 -11.45
CA ARG A 172 36.81 2.66 -12.44
C ARG A 172 35.98 2.13 -13.61
N ALA A 173 36.27 0.92 -14.07
CA ALA A 173 35.52 0.26 -15.14
C ALA A 173 34.06 0.00 -14.74
N PHE A 174 33.83 -0.42 -13.49
CA PHE A 174 32.48 -0.58 -12.95
C PHE A 174 31.71 0.75 -13.00
N LEU A 175 32.29 1.84 -12.49
CA LEU A 175 31.66 3.17 -12.52
C LEU A 175 31.37 3.67 -13.94
N THR A 176 32.26 3.40 -14.89
CA THR A 176 32.06 3.74 -16.31
C THR A 176 30.82 3.05 -16.88
N ILE A 177 30.68 1.74 -16.65
CA ILE A 177 29.53 0.96 -17.11
C ILE A 177 28.25 1.43 -16.40
N ASP A 178 28.30 1.54 -15.07
CA ASP A 178 27.12 1.78 -14.25
C ASP A 178 26.62 3.23 -14.34
N SER A 179 27.48 4.20 -14.67
CA SER A 179 27.07 5.59 -14.96
C SER A 179 26.47 5.76 -16.36
N GLY A 180 26.52 4.72 -17.20
CA GLY A 180 25.98 4.73 -18.56
C GLY A 180 26.86 5.45 -19.59
N PHE A 181 28.18 5.49 -19.39
CA PHE A 181 29.11 6.00 -20.40
C PHE A 181 29.07 5.11 -21.66
N PRO A 182 29.06 5.66 -22.89
CA PRO A 182 28.90 4.88 -24.12
C PRO A 182 30.20 4.17 -24.53
N LEU A 183 30.60 3.17 -23.75
CA LEU A 183 31.85 2.43 -23.93
C LEU A 183 31.89 1.66 -25.26
N THR A 184 30.75 1.10 -25.68
CA THR A 184 30.63 0.38 -26.95
C THR A 184 30.88 1.30 -28.15
N GLU A 185 30.32 2.51 -28.13
CA GLU A 185 30.53 3.51 -29.18
C GLU A 185 31.99 3.99 -29.21
N LEU A 186 32.61 4.16 -28.03
CA LEU A 186 34.04 4.49 -27.94
C LEU A 186 34.91 3.37 -28.51
N GLU A 187 34.66 2.11 -28.14
CA GLU A 187 35.42 0.97 -28.65
C GLU A 187 35.28 0.83 -30.18
N GLU A 188 34.06 0.95 -30.71
CA GLU A 188 33.81 0.92 -32.14
C GLU A 188 34.54 2.06 -32.88
N ALA A 189 34.55 3.27 -32.32
CA ALA A 189 35.24 4.40 -32.91
C ALA A 189 36.76 4.16 -32.96
N LEU A 190 37.33 3.58 -31.90
CA LEU A 190 38.75 3.22 -31.84
C LEU A 190 39.12 2.06 -32.79
N GLN A 191 38.23 1.07 -32.97
CA GLN A 191 38.40 -0.01 -33.95
C GLN A 191 38.36 0.51 -35.38
N LYS A 192 37.45 1.43 -35.68
CA LYS A 192 37.24 2.01 -37.03
C LYS A 192 38.20 3.16 -37.33
N GLY A 193 38.94 3.66 -36.34
CA GLY A 193 39.81 4.84 -36.47
C GLY A 193 39.05 6.13 -36.76
N THR A 194 37.78 6.22 -36.33
CA THR A 194 36.92 7.39 -36.53
C THR A 194 36.87 8.26 -35.27
N PRO A 195 36.65 9.58 -35.38
CA PRO A 195 36.54 10.44 -34.21
C PRO A 195 35.37 10.03 -33.30
N PHE A 196 35.60 10.03 -31.99
CA PHE A 196 34.57 9.87 -30.97
C PHE A 196 34.27 11.24 -30.34
N SER A 197 32.98 11.55 -30.19
CA SER A 197 32.51 12.80 -29.58
C SER A 197 31.33 12.52 -28.67
N TYR A 198 31.47 12.84 -27.39
CA TYR A 198 30.44 12.61 -26.38
C TYR A 198 30.18 13.87 -25.55
N SER A 199 28.91 14.26 -25.45
CA SER A 199 28.49 15.41 -24.66
C SER A 199 28.61 15.09 -23.16
N TYR A 200 29.41 15.87 -22.45
CA TYR A 200 29.68 15.74 -21.01
C TYR A 200 29.51 17.09 -20.30
N PRO A 201 28.28 17.65 -20.26
CA PRO A 201 28.03 18.93 -19.62
C PRO A 201 28.01 18.82 -18.10
N VAL A 202 28.41 19.90 -17.44
CA VAL A 202 28.10 20.12 -16.02
C VAL A 202 26.59 20.30 -15.84
N SER A 203 26.06 19.79 -14.74
CA SER A 203 24.64 19.89 -14.44
C SER A 203 24.40 20.93 -13.35
N LYS A 204 23.41 21.81 -13.57
CA LYS A 204 23.01 22.81 -12.58
C LYS A 204 21.74 22.36 -11.88
N VAL A 205 21.78 22.35 -10.56
CA VAL A 205 20.63 21.99 -9.71
C VAL A 205 20.43 23.08 -8.67
N PRO A 206 19.19 23.40 -8.29
CA PRO A 206 18.94 24.39 -7.25
C PRO A 206 19.40 23.87 -5.89
N VAL A 207 19.81 24.79 -5.01
CA VAL A 207 20.18 24.50 -3.63
C VAL A 207 19.25 25.23 -2.68
N LEU A 208 18.90 24.58 -1.56
CA LEU A 208 18.21 25.25 -0.46
C LEU A 208 19.13 26.30 0.18
N PHE A 209 18.63 27.53 0.35
CA PHE A 209 19.39 28.68 0.85
C PHE A 209 20.57 29.01 -0.08
N THR A 210 21.80 29.04 0.43
CA THR A 210 23.02 29.24 -0.37
C THR A 210 23.96 28.03 -0.25
N GLU A 211 24.85 27.81 -1.22
CA GLU A 211 25.86 26.75 -1.14
C GLU A 211 26.77 26.92 0.08
N ASN A 212 27.11 28.18 0.38
CA ASN A 212 28.04 28.52 1.46
C ASN A 212 27.47 28.19 2.86
N ASP A 213 26.14 28.26 3.04
CA ASP A 213 25.49 27.90 4.31
C ASP A 213 25.79 26.45 4.69
N TRP A 214 25.74 25.54 3.71
CA TRP A 214 25.99 24.11 3.89
C TRP A 214 27.47 23.77 4.02
N ILE A 215 28.34 24.40 3.22
CA ILE A 215 29.81 24.21 3.31
C ILE A 215 30.30 24.65 4.69
N THR A 216 29.83 25.80 5.19
CA THR A 216 30.22 26.32 6.51
C THR A 216 29.74 25.42 7.65
N LEU A 217 28.58 24.79 7.50
CA LEU A 217 28.08 23.82 8.46
C LEU A 217 28.98 22.58 8.53
N GLY A 218 29.41 22.05 7.37
CA GLY A 218 30.28 20.87 7.28
C GLY A 218 31.74 21.10 7.72
N ALA A 219 32.26 22.33 7.64
CA ALA A 219 33.64 22.67 8.00
C ALA A 219 33.99 22.39 9.48
N GLY A 220 32.99 22.21 10.36
CA GLY A 220 33.19 21.81 11.75
C GLY A 220 33.82 20.41 11.94
N ASN A 221 33.75 19.55 10.92
CA ASN A 221 34.18 18.14 10.98
C ASN A 221 35.63 17.87 10.54
N ARG A 222 36.49 18.89 10.49
CA ARG A 222 37.93 18.80 10.11
C ARG A 222 38.22 18.30 8.68
N LYS A 223 37.22 18.32 7.78
CA LYS A 223 37.38 18.08 6.34
C LYS A 223 37.05 19.36 5.57
N ASN A 224 37.93 19.79 4.66
CA ASN A 224 37.66 20.89 3.73
C ASN A 224 36.84 20.33 2.55
N TYR A 225 35.52 20.49 2.60
CA TYR A 225 34.64 20.12 1.50
C TYR A 225 34.67 21.18 0.39
N GLY A 226 34.70 20.74 -0.87
CA GLY A 226 34.80 21.63 -2.03
C GLY A 226 33.44 22.09 -2.59
N SER A 227 32.36 21.40 -2.23
CA SER A 227 30.99 21.66 -2.71
C SER A 227 29.94 21.13 -1.72
N VAL A 228 28.69 21.57 -1.87
CA VAL A 228 27.56 21.01 -1.08
C VAL A 228 27.35 19.51 -1.35
N VAL A 229 27.64 19.02 -2.57
CA VAL A 229 27.57 17.58 -2.89
C VAL A 229 28.53 16.78 -2.00
N ASP A 230 29.75 17.29 -1.80
CA ASP A 230 30.73 16.63 -0.92
C ASP A 230 30.26 16.63 0.54
N VAL A 231 29.62 17.71 1.00
CA VAL A 231 29.04 17.79 2.36
C VAL A 231 27.96 16.74 2.53
N LEU A 232 26.99 16.68 1.61
CA LEU A 232 25.85 15.76 1.70
C LEU A 232 26.30 14.29 1.68
N ILE A 233 27.23 13.93 0.78
CA ILE A 233 27.77 12.56 0.68
C ILE A 233 28.50 12.14 1.97
N ASN A 234 29.23 13.07 2.60
CA ASN A 234 30.15 12.74 3.69
C ASN A 234 29.64 13.03 5.10
N ASP A 235 28.45 13.63 5.28
CA ASP A 235 27.82 13.86 6.58
C ASP A 235 26.34 13.46 6.57
N PRO A 236 25.97 12.29 7.14
CA PRO A 236 24.59 11.82 7.13
C PRO A 236 23.64 12.69 7.96
N THR A 237 24.14 13.41 8.97
CA THR A 237 23.29 14.26 9.81
C THR A 237 22.92 15.54 9.07
N ILE A 238 23.89 16.14 8.37
CA ILE A 238 23.62 17.29 7.49
C ILE A 238 22.72 16.88 6.32
N ALA A 239 22.96 15.72 5.71
CA ALA A 239 22.10 15.18 4.66
C ALA A 239 20.65 14.99 5.14
N ARG A 240 20.46 14.44 6.35
CA ARG A 240 19.13 14.29 6.94
C ARG A 240 18.47 15.64 7.23
N LEU A 241 19.23 16.65 7.69
CA LEU A 241 18.69 18.00 7.90
C LEU A 241 18.25 18.65 6.58
N TYR A 242 19.07 18.52 5.52
CA TYR A 242 18.73 19.02 4.19
C TYR A 242 17.41 18.42 3.69
N TRP A 243 17.27 17.10 3.81
CA TRP A 243 16.02 16.40 3.47
C TRP A 243 14.83 16.84 4.34
N GLY A 244 15.02 17.01 5.64
CA GLY A 244 13.97 17.49 6.54
C GLY A 244 13.45 18.88 6.16
N LEU A 245 14.36 19.82 5.85
CA LEU A 245 14.01 21.18 5.45
C LEU A 245 13.44 21.27 4.03
N ALA A 246 13.84 20.36 3.13
CA ALA A 246 13.27 20.26 1.77
C ALA A 246 11.76 19.97 1.79
N LYS A 247 11.27 19.27 2.81
CA LYS A 247 9.85 18.94 2.98
C LYS A 247 9.02 20.06 3.62
N ASN A 248 9.65 21.16 4.03
CA ASN A 248 8.94 22.31 4.55
C ASN A 248 8.55 23.26 3.42
N ASN A 249 7.37 23.87 3.56
CA ASN A 249 6.98 24.97 2.70
C ASN A 249 8.01 26.14 2.81
N ALA A 250 8.06 26.98 1.77
CA ALA A 250 9.07 28.00 1.59
C ALA A 250 9.15 28.99 2.74
N GLU A 251 8.00 29.47 3.19
CA GLU A 251 7.95 30.40 4.32
C GLU A 251 8.49 29.77 5.61
N THR A 252 8.12 28.52 5.91
CA THR A 252 8.61 27.83 7.12
C THR A 252 10.11 27.64 7.07
N ARG A 253 10.67 27.13 5.97
CA ARG A 253 12.12 26.88 5.90
C ARG A 253 12.93 28.17 6.01
N ILE A 254 12.46 29.28 5.42
CA ILE A 254 13.12 30.59 5.53
C ILE A 254 13.10 31.08 6.98
N VAL A 255 11.93 31.06 7.64
CA VAL A 255 11.81 31.51 9.03
C VAL A 255 12.66 30.66 9.98
N LEU A 256 12.69 29.34 9.80
CA LEU A 256 13.54 28.46 10.61
C LEU A 256 15.04 28.75 10.39
N HIS A 257 15.44 28.98 9.14
CA HIS A 257 16.82 29.34 8.82
C HIS A 257 17.22 30.68 9.47
N GLU A 258 16.39 31.72 9.35
CA GLU A 258 16.67 33.05 9.88
C GLU A 258 16.63 33.12 11.41
N SER A 259 15.69 32.42 12.04
CA SER A 259 15.49 32.51 13.50
C SER A 259 16.41 31.58 14.30
N LEU A 260 16.69 30.37 13.81
CA LEU A 260 17.49 29.36 14.53
C LEU A 260 18.87 29.15 13.91
N GLY A 261 18.96 29.19 12.58
CA GLY A 261 20.15 28.83 11.82
C GLY A 261 20.40 27.32 11.75
N LEU A 262 21.05 26.86 10.67
CA LEU A 262 21.24 25.43 10.38
C LEU A 262 21.96 24.68 11.51
N ARG A 263 22.94 25.32 12.17
CA ARG A 263 23.71 24.70 13.26
C ARG A 263 22.84 24.34 14.47
N ARG A 264 21.85 25.18 14.82
CA ARG A 264 20.93 24.89 15.93
C ARG A 264 19.82 23.92 15.54
N LEU A 265 19.51 23.81 14.25
CA LEU A 265 18.55 22.84 13.72
C LEU A 265 19.14 21.43 13.59
N LEU A 266 20.46 21.31 13.44
CA LEU A 266 21.14 20.02 13.22
C LEU A 266 20.80 18.92 14.26
N PRO A 267 20.72 19.19 15.58
CA PRO A 267 20.30 18.19 16.56
C PRO A 267 18.86 17.68 16.35
N TYR A 268 18.01 18.44 15.66
CA TYR A 268 16.61 18.11 15.39
C TYR A 268 16.38 17.57 13.98
N ALA A 269 17.45 17.27 13.22
CA ALA A 269 17.35 16.77 11.84
C ALA A 269 16.40 15.57 11.71
N ALA A 270 16.44 14.65 12.68
CA ALA A 270 15.59 13.47 12.69
C ALA A 270 14.11 13.78 12.96
N ALA A 271 13.82 14.71 13.87
CA ALA A 271 12.47 15.15 14.18
C ALA A 271 11.86 15.94 13.00
N LEU A 272 12.66 16.81 12.35
CA LEU A 272 12.25 17.53 11.15
C LEU A 272 11.98 16.60 9.98
N ASP A 273 12.85 15.61 9.77
CA ASP A 273 12.64 14.57 8.78
C ASP A 273 11.30 13.84 9.01
N PHE A 274 11.05 13.32 10.20
CA PHE A 274 9.82 12.55 10.44
C PHE A 274 8.55 13.40 10.53
N TYR A 275 8.59 14.56 11.18
CA TYR A 275 7.38 15.29 11.59
C TYR A 275 7.33 16.74 11.08
N GLY A 276 8.38 17.22 10.40
CA GLY A 276 8.48 18.60 9.95
C GLY A 276 7.52 18.97 8.83
N ASN A 277 7.14 18.03 7.95
CA ASN A 277 6.33 18.32 6.75
C ASN A 277 4.98 18.99 7.08
N GLN A 278 4.40 18.73 8.26
CA GLN A 278 3.13 19.34 8.66
C GLN A 278 3.30 20.67 9.43
N ILE A 279 4.53 21.07 9.77
CA ILE A 279 4.78 22.36 10.41
C ILE A 279 4.66 23.46 9.35
N SER A 280 3.77 24.41 9.60
CA SER A 280 3.52 25.54 8.69
C SER A 280 3.60 26.85 9.44
N ILE A 281 4.42 27.78 8.95
CA ILE A 281 4.50 29.16 9.39
C ILE A 281 3.86 30.03 8.32
N ARG A 282 2.88 30.86 8.72
CA ARG A 282 2.18 31.81 7.87
C ARG A 282 2.10 33.16 8.54
N SER A 283 2.50 34.20 7.81
CA SER A 283 2.53 35.58 8.31
C SER A 283 3.26 35.72 9.65
N GLY A 284 4.39 35.03 9.79
CA GLY A 284 5.22 35.05 11.01
C GLY A 284 4.62 34.32 12.22
N ARG A 285 3.61 33.46 12.04
CA ARG A 285 2.99 32.66 13.10
C ARG A 285 2.96 31.19 12.72
N VAL A 286 3.12 30.30 13.69
CA VAL A 286 2.91 28.86 13.48
C VAL A 286 1.41 28.58 13.38
N ILE A 287 0.98 27.92 12.31
CA ILE A 287 -0.38 27.41 12.17
C ILE A 287 -0.46 26.10 12.96
N VAL A 288 -1.28 26.10 14.00
CA VAL A 288 -1.47 24.94 14.88
C VAL A 288 -2.76 24.19 14.53
N PRO A 289 -2.78 22.85 14.66
CA PRO A 289 -4.01 22.09 14.49
C PRO A 289 -5.03 22.47 15.58
N GLY A 290 -6.31 22.53 15.20
CA GLY A 290 -7.39 23.12 16.00
C GLY A 290 -7.53 24.64 15.85
N GLY A 291 -6.63 25.28 15.07
CA GLY A 291 -6.68 26.71 14.76
C GLY A 291 -6.52 27.61 15.99
N ALA A 292 -7.04 28.84 15.89
CA ALA A 292 -6.87 29.88 16.90
C ALA A 292 -7.37 29.46 18.30
N ASN A 293 -8.42 28.62 18.36
CA ASN A 293 -9.00 28.13 19.62
C ASN A 293 -8.04 27.21 20.39
N ALA A 294 -7.15 26.50 19.70
CA ALA A 294 -6.19 25.58 20.30
C ALA A 294 -4.84 26.23 20.64
N GLU A 295 -4.56 27.43 20.13
CA GLU A 295 -3.28 28.14 20.36
C GLU A 295 -2.89 28.27 21.85
N PRO A 296 -3.80 28.61 22.79
CA PRO A 296 -3.44 28.69 24.21
C PRO A 296 -2.99 27.35 24.79
N VAL A 297 -3.63 26.26 24.38
CA VAL A 297 -3.31 24.89 24.83
C VAL A 297 -1.97 24.46 24.25
N TRP A 298 -1.73 24.71 22.95
CA TRP A 298 -0.43 24.47 22.32
C TRP A 298 0.70 25.28 22.97
N LYS A 299 0.45 26.54 23.33
CA LYS A 299 1.43 27.37 24.03
C LYS A 299 1.82 26.78 25.38
N GLU A 300 0.84 26.32 26.17
CA GLU A 300 1.09 25.64 27.44
C GLU A 300 1.85 24.32 27.23
N MET A 301 1.40 23.51 26.27
CA MET A 301 1.97 22.19 26.01
C MET A 301 3.38 22.28 25.42
N VAL A 302 3.68 23.19 24.49
CA VAL A 302 5.02 23.34 23.90
C VAL A 302 5.94 24.13 24.82
N GLY A 303 5.40 25.13 25.54
CA GLY A 303 6.17 26.05 26.38
C GLY A 303 6.63 27.33 25.66
N ALA A 304 6.14 27.59 24.45
CA ALA A 304 6.43 28.78 23.66
C ALA A 304 5.19 29.23 22.86
N SER A 305 5.10 30.51 22.49
CA SER A 305 3.95 31.05 21.74
C SER A 305 4.05 30.70 20.25
N PRO A 306 2.94 30.34 19.57
CA PRO A 306 2.91 30.24 18.10
C PRO A 306 3.34 31.54 17.39
N ASP A 307 3.23 32.70 18.04
CA ASP A 307 3.72 34.00 17.57
C ASP A 307 5.25 34.18 17.65
N SER A 308 5.97 33.17 18.17
CA SER A 308 7.43 33.13 18.22
C SER A 308 7.92 31.86 17.52
N PRO A 309 7.86 31.80 16.17
CA PRO A 309 7.94 30.53 15.45
C PRO A 309 9.24 29.76 15.66
N GLY A 310 10.39 30.44 15.72
CA GLY A 310 11.68 29.81 15.98
C GLY A 310 11.72 29.09 17.33
N ASP A 311 11.30 29.78 18.39
CA ASP A 311 11.23 29.18 19.74
C ASP A 311 10.17 28.07 19.79
N PHE A 312 8.98 28.30 19.22
CA PHE A 312 7.92 27.30 19.19
C PHE A 312 8.37 26.00 18.53
N VAL A 313 8.94 26.07 17.32
CA VAL A 313 9.36 24.89 16.57
C VAL A 313 10.54 24.19 17.25
N ALA A 314 11.52 24.95 17.78
CA ALA A 314 12.62 24.34 18.52
C ALA A 314 12.13 23.56 19.76
N HIS A 315 11.19 24.12 20.52
CA HIS A 315 10.61 23.46 21.69
C HIS A 315 9.74 22.27 21.28
N LEU A 316 8.96 22.39 20.21
CA LEU A 316 8.12 21.32 19.67
C LEU A 316 8.96 20.09 19.29
N LEU A 317 10.07 20.30 18.59
CA LEU A 317 10.99 19.24 18.14
C LEU A 317 11.78 18.62 19.29
N ALA A 318 12.18 19.42 20.29
CA ALA A 318 12.96 18.95 21.43
C ALA A 318 12.12 18.22 22.49
N LYS A 319 10.85 18.60 22.63
CA LYS A 319 10.04 18.21 23.79
C LYS A 319 9.75 16.71 23.82
N ASP A 320 10.00 16.14 25.00
CA ASP A 320 9.85 14.71 25.29
C ASP A 320 10.55 13.84 24.23
N GLY A 321 11.73 14.24 23.73
CA GLY A 321 12.44 13.47 22.69
C GLY A 321 11.61 13.31 21.41
N GLY A 322 11.02 14.39 20.92
CA GLY A 322 10.25 14.43 19.66
C GLY A 322 8.81 13.91 19.72
N TRP A 323 8.34 13.37 20.86
CA TRP A 323 6.94 12.90 20.96
C TRP A 323 5.92 14.03 20.79
N MET A 324 6.25 15.27 21.16
CA MET A 324 5.37 16.42 20.92
C MET A 324 5.24 16.73 19.42
N ALA A 325 6.34 16.65 18.66
CA ALA A 325 6.33 16.82 17.21
C ALA A 325 5.52 15.71 16.53
N ALA A 326 5.63 14.45 16.99
CA ALA A 326 4.81 13.35 16.50
C ALA A 326 3.31 13.59 16.74
N TYR A 327 2.94 14.06 17.93
CA TYR A 327 1.54 14.39 18.26
C TYR A 327 1.00 15.56 17.41
N PHE A 328 1.82 16.58 17.18
CA PHE A 328 1.50 17.71 16.29
C PHE A 328 1.30 17.26 14.83
N ASP A 329 2.19 16.41 14.30
CA ASP A 329 2.09 15.88 12.94
C ASP A 329 0.80 15.07 12.76
N VAL A 330 0.44 14.20 13.72
CA VAL A 330 -0.80 13.43 13.68
C VAL A 330 -2.03 14.34 13.66
N LEU A 331 -2.12 15.29 14.60
CA LEU A 331 -3.26 16.23 14.65
C LEU A 331 -3.36 17.13 13.42
N SER A 332 -2.24 17.43 12.75
CA SER A 332 -2.24 18.24 11.53
C SER A 332 -2.70 17.47 10.28
N ARG A 333 -2.72 16.13 10.35
CA ARG A 333 -3.14 15.26 9.26
C ARG A 333 -4.61 14.91 9.27
N VAL A 334 -5.23 14.85 10.44
CA VAL A 334 -6.66 14.56 10.56
C VAL A 334 -7.51 15.74 10.07
N SER A 335 -8.75 15.46 9.66
CA SER A 335 -9.67 16.46 9.13
C SER A 335 -9.96 17.58 10.13
N HIS A 336 -10.37 18.75 9.65
CA HIS A 336 -10.74 19.86 10.53
C HIS A 336 -11.84 19.45 11.53
N THR A 337 -12.83 18.67 11.11
CA THR A 337 -13.87 18.12 11.99
C THR A 337 -13.27 17.31 13.14
N GLN A 338 -12.32 16.42 12.85
CA GLN A 338 -11.65 15.65 13.91
C GLN A 338 -10.81 16.55 14.83
N GLN A 339 -10.11 17.55 14.26
CA GLN A 339 -9.34 18.51 15.06
C GLN A 339 -10.24 19.29 16.04
N GLU A 340 -11.44 19.70 15.63
CA GLU A 340 -12.39 20.45 16.49
C GLU A 340 -12.75 19.69 17.77
N HIS A 341 -12.80 18.36 17.73
CA HIS A 341 -13.00 17.52 18.92
C HIS A 341 -11.69 17.24 19.65
N LEU A 342 -10.65 16.80 18.94
CA LEU A 342 -9.39 16.33 19.54
C LEU A 342 -8.58 17.44 20.22
N THR A 343 -8.72 18.69 19.77
CA THR A 343 -7.96 19.84 20.29
C THR A 343 -8.66 20.60 21.41
N GLN A 344 -9.82 20.11 21.88
CA GLN A 344 -10.54 20.70 23.00
C GLN A 344 -9.75 20.57 24.31
N SER A 345 -9.80 21.61 25.15
CA SER A 345 -9.27 21.56 26.51
C SER A 345 -10.32 20.99 27.47
N PRO A 346 -9.98 20.05 28.38
CA PRO A 346 -8.65 19.52 28.67
C PRO A 346 -8.26 18.26 27.87
N ARG A 347 -9.13 17.76 26.98
CA ARG A 347 -8.95 16.50 26.22
C ARG A 347 -7.58 16.40 25.56
N MET A 348 -7.20 17.39 24.76
CA MET A 348 -5.94 17.44 24.01
C MET A 348 -4.71 17.17 24.89
N LYS A 349 -4.66 17.80 26.07
CA LYS A 349 -3.55 17.64 27.02
C LYS A 349 -3.52 16.22 27.59
N ARG A 350 -4.67 15.68 27.97
CA ARG A 350 -4.76 14.31 28.52
C ARG A 350 -4.40 13.24 27.50
N LEU A 351 -4.83 13.40 26.25
CA LEU A 351 -4.47 12.51 25.15
C LEU A 351 -2.95 12.54 24.90
N TYR A 352 -2.33 13.72 24.89
CA TYR A 352 -0.87 13.81 24.78
C TYR A 352 -0.14 13.15 25.97
N GLU A 353 -0.63 13.36 27.20
CA GLU A 353 -0.07 12.74 28.40
C GLU A 353 -0.17 11.21 28.37
N ALA A 354 -1.24 10.66 27.78
CA ALA A 354 -1.41 9.24 27.54
C ALA A 354 -0.48 8.70 26.43
N PHE A 355 -0.33 9.48 25.35
CA PHE A 355 0.46 9.12 24.18
C PHE A 355 1.97 9.15 24.43
N ARG A 356 2.52 10.16 25.12
CA ARG A 356 3.99 10.33 25.23
C ARG A 356 4.67 9.16 25.96
N ALA A 357 5.90 8.82 25.56
CA ALA A 357 6.67 7.77 26.24
C ALA A 357 7.29 8.26 27.56
N PRO A 358 7.32 7.43 28.62
CA PRO A 358 8.02 7.77 29.86
C PRO A 358 9.51 7.44 29.75
N GLY A 359 10.38 8.43 30.01
CA GLY A 359 11.83 8.23 30.18
C GLY A 359 12.68 8.71 29.00
N ALA A 360 13.99 8.87 29.24
CA ALA A 360 14.93 9.49 28.29
C ALA A 360 15.34 8.57 27.11
N ASP A 361 15.18 7.25 27.22
CA ASP A 361 15.68 6.27 26.23
C ASP A 361 14.68 5.95 25.09
N ALA A 362 13.49 6.54 25.12
CA ALA A 362 12.38 6.26 24.23
C ALA A 362 12.11 7.42 23.25
N ASP A 363 13.11 7.88 22.51
CA ASP A 363 12.98 8.98 21.54
C ASP A 363 12.06 8.61 20.36
N ALA A 364 11.16 9.51 19.98
CA ALA A 364 10.24 9.34 18.85
C ALA A 364 10.94 9.40 17.48
N THR A 365 12.23 9.75 17.47
CA THR A 365 13.08 9.82 16.28
C THR A 365 14.04 8.65 16.13
N ARG A 366 13.97 7.68 17.06
CA ARG A 366 14.81 6.48 17.03
C ARG A 366 14.37 5.52 15.92
N GLY A 367 15.35 5.07 15.14
CA GLY A 367 15.14 4.11 14.05
C GLY A 367 14.99 4.78 12.68
N VAL A 368 14.51 4.00 11.72
CA VAL A 368 14.39 4.39 10.30
C VAL A 368 12.97 4.84 9.95
N PHE A 369 11.98 4.42 10.73
CA PHE A 369 10.57 4.77 10.53
C PHE A 369 10.07 5.72 11.61
N ARG A 370 9.17 6.63 11.20
CA ARG A 370 8.45 7.53 12.09
C ARG A 370 7.49 6.74 13.00
N GLN A 371 7.18 7.30 14.16
CA GLN A 371 6.30 6.67 15.16
C GLN A 371 4.86 7.20 15.06
N GLY A 372 3.92 6.52 15.71
CA GLY A 372 2.52 6.93 15.83
C GLY A 372 1.54 6.57 14.68
N PRO A 373 1.74 5.51 13.87
CA PRO A 373 0.76 5.13 12.85
C PRO A 373 -0.62 4.87 13.45
N ASP A 374 -0.69 4.10 14.54
CA ASP A 374 -1.95 3.73 15.18
C ASP A 374 -2.64 4.92 15.86
N LEU A 375 -1.89 5.95 16.26
CA LEU A 375 -2.49 7.20 16.75
C LEU A 375 -3.18 7.95 15.60
N LEU A 376 -2.54 8.02 14.44
CA LEU A 376 -3.14 8.63 13.26
C LEU A 376 -4.37 7.87 12.79
N VAL A 377 -4.35 6.53 12.82
CA VAL A 377 -5.52 5.70 12.53
C VAL A 377 -6.62 5.99 13.56
N LEU A 378 -6.33 5.95 14.86
CA LEU A 378 -7.31 6.20 15.92
C LEU A 378 -7.96 7.59 15.78
N PHE A 379 -7.17 8.64 15.58
CA PHE A 379 -7.70 10.01 15.48
C PHE A 379 -8.41 10.29 14.16
N THR A 380 -8.09 9.53 13.11
CA THR A 380 -8.84 9.56 11.85
C THR A 380 -10.20 8.87 11.99
N ARG A 381 -10.29 7.80 12.80
CA ARG A 381 -11.47 6.90 12.86
C ARG A 381 -12.34 7.04 14.09
N VAL A 382 -11.92 7.77 15.12
CA VAL A 382 -12.75 7.98 16.32
C VAL A 382 -14.05 8.68 15.94
N GLU A 383 -15.17 8.08 16.35
CA GLU A 383 -16.50 8.65 16.19
C GLU A 383 -16.91 9.44 17.42
N TRP A 384 -17.79 10.41 17.21
CA TRP A 384 -18.26 11.32 18.26
C TRP A 384 -19.77 11.23 18.38
N GLU A 385 -20.26 11.13 19.61
CA GLU A 385 -21.68 11.25 19.91
C GLU A 385 -22.11 12.73 19.81
N PRO A 386 -23.42 13.03 19.64
CA PRO A 386 -23.90 14.41 19.50
C PRO A 386 -23.55 15.35 20.67
N ASN A 387 -23.23 14.81 21.85
CA ASN A 387 -22.80 15.56 23.01
C ASN A 387 -21.29 15.92 22.99
N GLY A 388 -20.55 15.43 21.99
CA GLY A 388 -19.11 15.62 21.84
C GLY A 388 -18.23 14.57 22.54
N ASP A 389 -18.82 13.56 23.19
CA ASP A 389 -18.08 12.43 23.77
C ASP A 389 -17.65 11.44 22.69
N PRO A 390 -16.53 10.72 22.87
CA PRO A 390 -16.16 9.64 21.97
C PRO A 390 -17.18 8.50 22.07
N HIS A 391 -17.53 7.94 20.92
CA HIS A 391 -18.39 6.76 20.84
C HIS A 391 -17.76 5.57 21.57
N VAL A 392 -18.59 4.79 22.27
CA VAL A 392 -18.14 3.60 23.03
C VAL A 392 -18.92 2.38 22.54
N PRO A 393 -18.31 1.50 21.73
CA PRO A 393 -18.97 0.29 21.26
C PRO A 393 -19.42 -0.59 22.42
N GLY A 394 -20.67 -1.05 22.38
CA GLY A 394 -21.33 -1.75 23.47
C GLY A 394 -21.59 -0.84 24.68
N ASN A 395 -20.65 -0.79 25.63
CA ASN A 395 -20.66 0.17 26.74
C ASN A 395 -19.31 0.22 27.48
N LEU A 396 -19.15 1.20 28.37
CA LEU A 396 -17.90 1.39 29.13
C LEU A 396 -17.56 0.19 30.03
N GLU A 397 -18.54 -0.52 30.61
CA GLU A 397 -18.30 -1.66 31.50
C GLU A 397 -17.62 -2.83 30.80
N VAL A 398 -17.96 -3.10 29.55
CA VAL A 398 -17.28 -4.12 28.74
C VAL A 398 -15.81 -3.77 28.53
N TRP A 399 -15.50 -2.51 28.21
CA TRP A 399 -14.11 -2.07 28.04
C TRP A 399 -13.31 -2.18 29.34
N LYS A 400 -13.92 -1.94 30.51
CA LYS A 400 -13.26 -2.21 31.80
C LYS A 400 -12.86 -3.68 31.95
N GLN A 401 -13.65 -4.61 31.40
CA GLN A 401 -13.37 -6.03 31.44
C GLN A 401 -12.28 -6.41 30.43
N ILE A 402 -12.36 -5.90 29.20
CA ILE A 402 -11.36 -6.13 28.15
C ILE A 402 -9.95 -5.70 28.62
N PHE A 403 -9.83 -4.51 29.21
CA PHE A 403 -8.55 -4.02 29.74
C PHE A 403 -7.99 -4.83 30.93
N ARG A 404 -8.82 -5.65 31.59
CA ARG A 404 -8.38 -6.52 32.70
C ARG A 404 -7.93 -7.90 32.26
N GLN A 405 -8.11 -8.25 30.98
CA GLN A 405 -7.62 -9.51 30.45
C GLN A 405 -6.11 -9.62 30.63
N LYS A 406 -5.62 -10.86 30.74
CA LYS A 406 -4.20 -11.13 30.92
C LYS A 406 -3.43 -10.70 29.66
N THR A 407 -2.33 -9.99 29.86
CA THR A 407 -1.50 -9.49 28.77
C THR A 407 -0.03 -9.39 29.20
N ASP A 408 0.87 -9.62 28.26
CA ASP A 408 2.32 -9.49 28.46
C ASP A 408 2.80 -8.04 28.32
N SER A 409 1.97 -7.15 27.74
CA SER A 409 2.26 -5.72 27.64
C SER A 409 2.14 -5.01 28.98
N LYS A 410 3.22 -4.37 29.42
CA LYS A 410 3.21 -3.54 30.64
C LYS A 410 2.24 -2.37 30.53
N ILE A 411 2.17 -1.73 29.36
CA ILE A 411 1.29 -0.57 29.13
C ILE A 411 -0.18 -0.98 29.30
N ILE A 412 -0.59 -2.09 28.67
CA ILE A 412 -1.97 -2.58 28.79
C ILE A 412 -2.27 -2.95 30.25
N ARG A 413 -1.37 -3.65 30.95
CA ARG A 413 -1.56 -3.97 32.38
C ARG A 413 -1.73 -2.74 33.26
N ASP A 414 -0.95 -1.68 33.04
CA ASP A 414 -1.01 -0.48 33.87
C ASP A 414 -2.30 0.32 33.62
N TRP A 415 -2.77 0.38 32.37
CA TRP A 415 -4.08 0.94 32.05
C TRP A 415 -5.25 0.06 32.52
N GLY A 416 -5.08 -1.27 32.51
CA GLY A 416 -6.05 -2.20 33.09
C GLY A 416 -6.32 -1.98 34.58
N LYS A 417 -5.29 -1.59 35.35
CA LYS A 417 -5.46 -1.19 36.75
C LYS A 417 -6.27 0.10 36.89
N ARG A 418 -6.10 1.06 35.98
CA ARG A 418 -6.83 2.34 35.96
C ARG A 418 -8.27 2.18 35.49
N ALA A 419 -8.53 1.21 34.61
CA ALA A 419 -9.84 1.00 34.02
C ALA A 419 -10.95 0.71 35.06
N HIS A 420 -10.60 0.25 36.28
CA HIS A 420 -11.60 0.07 37.34
C HIS A 420 -12.33 1.35 37.73
N SER A 421 -11.65 2.50 37.72
CA SER A 421 -12.22 3.78 38.10
C SER A 421 -12.82 4.57 36.94
N TRP A 422 -12.90 3.98 35.73
CA TRP A 422 -13.47 4.70 34.60
C TRP A 422 -14.96 4.94 34.80
N ASP A 423 -15.42 6.15 34.57
CA ASP A 423 -16.81 6.58 34.66
C ASP A 423 -17.23 7.48 33.48
N HIS A 424 -16.31 7.78 32.56
CA HIS A 424 -16.55 8.63 31.40
C HIS A 424 -15.87 8.08 30.11
N PRO A 425 -16.52 8.17 28.93
CA PRO A 425 -15.93 7.79 27.63
C PRO A 425 -14.54 8.36 27.33
N GLU A 426 -14.26 9.60 27.75
CA GLU A 426 -12.94 10.24 27.60
C GLU A 426 -11.79 9.38 28.12
N GLN A 427 -11.98 8.70 29.25
CA GLN A 427 -10.93 7.87 29.86
C GLN A 427 -10.64 6.61 29.03
N LEU A 428 -11.64 6.13 28.29
CA LEU A 428 -11.44 5.04 27.32
C LEU A 428 -10.57 5.53 26.17
N LEU A 429 -10.86 6.72 25.61
CA LEU A 429 -10.06 7.31 24.53
C LEU A 429 -8.62 7.60 24.98
N GLU A 430 -8.42 8.08 26.22
CA GLU A 430 -7.09 8.21 26.84
C GLU A 430 -6.38 6.85 26.91
N GLY A 431 -7.09 5.80 27.32
CA GLY A 431 -6.59 4.42 27.32
C GLY A 431 -6.15 3.95 25.93
N MET A 432 -7.02 4.09 24.93
CA MET A 432 -6.72 3.74 23.53
C MET A 432 -5.52 4.51 23.00
N THR A 433 -5.46 5.81 23.27
CA THR A 433 -4.35 6.68 22.90
C THR A 433 -3.02 6.20 23.47
N ALA A 434 -3.00 5.73 24.73
CA ALA A 434 -1.79 5.14 25.28
C ALA A 434 -1.40 3.80 24.63
N LEU A 435 -2.38 3.02 24.19
CA LEU A 435 -2.15 1.73 23.53
C LEU A 435 -1.59 1.87 22.10
N THR A 436 -1.69 3.04 21.46
CA THR A 436 -1.11 3.32 20.13
C THR A 436 0.42 3.16 20.08
N ARG A 437 1.08 3.11 21.24
CA ARG A 437 2.52 2.82 21.35
C ARG A 437 2.85 1.33 21.44
N VAL A 438 1.85 0.47 21.58
CA VAL A 438 2.04 -0.98 21.63
C VAL A 438 2.02 -1.50 20.21
N VAL A 439 3.19 -1.90 19.71
CA VAL A 439 3.33 -2.51 18.38
C VAL A 439 2.73 -3.92 18.42
N THR A 440 1.49 -4.06 17.95
CA THR A 440 0.76 -5.33 17.91
C THR A 440 -0.37 -5.29 16.89
N ASP A 441 -0.70 -6.45 16.34
CA ASP A 441 -1.84 -6.71 15.45
C ASP A 441 -3.11 -7.10 16.21
N SER A 442 -3.04 -7.23 17.54
CA SER A 442 -4.16 -7.66 18.39
C SER A 442 -4.19 -6.94 19.74
N GLY A 443 -5.37 -6.86 20.35
CA GLY A 443 -5.54 -6.28 21.68
C GLY A 443 -6.61 -5.17 21.72
N PRO A 444 -6.74 -4.46 22.85
CA PRO A 444 -7.90 -3.59 23.08
C PRO A 444 -8.05 -2.46 22.07
N LEU A 445 -6.95 -1.90 21.56
CA LEU A 445 -7.01 -0.84 20.53
C LEU A 445 -7.54 -1.38 19.21
N GLN A 446 -7.02 -2.52 18.75
CA GLN A 446 -7.42 -3.14 17.50
C GLN A 446 -8.88 -3.62 17.58
N SER A 447 -9.30 -4.17 18.74
CA SER A 447 -10.70 -4.50 19.00
C SER A 447 -11.60 -3.27 19.02
N TYR A 448 -11.14 -2.14 19.57
CA TYR A 448 -11.90 -0.89 19.61
C TYR A 448 -12.13 -0.33 18.22
N LEU A 449 -11.08 -0.27 17.39
CA LEU A 449 -11.19 0.20 16.01
C LEU A 449 -12.14 -0.69 15.19
N MET A 450 -12.03 -2.01 15.33
CA MET A 450 -12.94 -2.96 14.66
C MET A 450 -14.39 -2.80 15.15
N ALA A 451 -14.62 -2.75 16.47
CA ALA A 451 -15.98 -2.63 17.02
C ALA A 451 -16.61 -1.26 16.68
N SER A 452 -15.82 -0.19 16.64
CA SER A 452 -16.30 1.13 16.23
C SER A 452 -16.73 1.13 14.76
N GLU A 453 -15.95 0.49 13.87
CA GLU A 453 -16.33 0.33 12.47
C GLU A 453 -17.57 -0.55 12.29
N LEU A 454 -17.73 -1.57 13.12
CA LEU A 454 -18.96 -2.38 13.12
C LEU A 454 -20.19 -1.55 13.51
N ASP A 455 -20.07 -0.69 14.52
CA ASP A 455 -21.16 0.16 14.97
C ASP A 455 -21.44 1.32 14.00
N SER A 456 -20.43 1.86 13.31
CA SER A 456 -20.57 2.96 12.33
C SER A 456 -21.39 2.54 11.11
N ALA A 457 -21.19 1.31 10.65
CA ALA A 457 -21.91 0.74 9.50
C ALA A 457 -23.36 0.33 9.84
N ARG A 458 -23.76 0.40 11.11
CA ARG A 458 -25.08 -0.05 11.61
C ARG A 458 -25.92 1.13 12.09
N PRO A 459 -27.25 1.09 11.88
CA PRO A 459 -28.12 2.07 12.51
C PRO A 459 -28.08 1.92 14.05
N PRO A 460 -28.32 3.00 14.83
CA PRO A 460 -28.14 3.00 16.28
C PRO A 460 -28.84 1.85 17.02
N GLU A 461 -30.03 1.45 16.57
CA GLU A 461 -30.82 0.35 17.14
C GLU A 461 -30.30 -1.06 16.83
N LYS A 462 -29.35 -1.19 15.91
CA LYS A 462 -28.69 -2.46 15.54
C LYS A 462 -27.20 -2.50 15.89
N ARG A 463 -26.66 -1.48 16.58
CA ARG A 463 -25.30 -1.50 17.11
C ARG A 463 -25.07 -2.72 18.01
N LEU A 464 -23.82 -3.14 18.11
CA LEU A 464 -23.42 -4.38 18.78
C LEU A 464 -23.82 -4.36 20.27
N SER A 465 -24.33 -5.50 20.75
CA SER A 465 -24.55 -5.66 22.18
C SER A 465 -23.21 -5.70 22.95
N PRO A 466 -23.22 -5.32 24.24
CA PRO A 466 -22.07 -5.46 25.13
C PRO A 466 -21.47 -6.89 25.13
N GLU A 467 -22.33 -7.91 25.05
CA GLU A 467 -21.94 -9.32 25.01
C GLU A 467 -21.18 -9.66 23.74
N THR A 468 -21.63 -9.17 22.59
CA THR A 468 -20.97 -9.40 21.29
C THR A 468 -19.63 -8.66 21.22
N VAL A 469 -19.55 -7.41 21.69
CA VAL A 469 -18.27 -6.67 21.76
C VAL A 469 -17.26 -7.42 22.62
N ARG A 470 -17.69 -7.96 23.78
CA ARG A 470 -16.84 -8.77 24.63
C ARG A 470 -16.39 -10.06 23.94
N LEU A 471 -17.29 -10.76 23.27
CA LEU A 471 -16.97 -12.00 22.53
C LEU A 471 -15.91 -11.75 21.46
N LEU A 472 -16.07 -10.70 20.66
CA LEU A 472 -15.11 -10.31 19.63
C LEU A 472 -13.75 -9.94 20.23
N ALA A 473 -13.74 -9.19 21.34
CA ALA A 473 -12.50 -8.84 22.02
C ALA A 473 -11.79 -10.06 22.64
N ASP A 474 -12.54 -10.98 23.27
CA ASP A 474 -12.02 -12.21 23.87
C ASP A 474 -11.37 -13.15 22.84
N ARG A 475 -11.81 -13.10 21.57
CA ARG A 475 -11.34 -13.96 20.46
C ARG A 475 -10.58 -13.21 19.36
N PHE A 476 -10.16 -11.97 19.64
CA PHE A 476 -9.58 -11.09 18.62
C PHE A 476 -8.25 -11.62 18.07
N SER A 477 -7.36 -12.14 18.92
CA SER A 477 -6.07 -12.71 18.50
C SER A 477 -6.23 -13.85 17.49
N ASP A 478 -7.36 -14.55 17.57
CA ASP A 478 -7.60 -15.76 16.81
C ASP A 478 -8.28 -15.39 15.48
N PHE A 479 -9.37 -14.62 15.53
CA PHE A 479 -10.28 -14.47 14.38
C PHE A 479 -10.34 -13.06 13.77
N SER A 480 -9.50 -12.10 14.20
CA SER A 480 -9.59 -10.69 13.76
C SER A 480 -9.62 -10.48 12.25
N SER A 481 -8.86 -11.24 11.46
CA SER A 481 -8.86 -11.11 9.99
C SER A 481 -10.23 -11.42 9.37
N TRP A 482 -11.05 -12.26 10.01
CA TRP A 482 -12.39 -12.61 9.54
C TRP A 482 -13.47 -11.64 10.02
N TYR A 483 -13.22 -10.83 11.06
CA TYR A 483 -14.20 -9.86 11.54
C TYR A 483 -14.53 -8.76 10.52
N LEU A 484 -13.65 -8.54 9.53
CA LEU A 484 -13.88 -7.65 8.40
C LEU A 484 -15.13 -8.02 7.57
N ILE A 485 -15.60 -9.27 7.64
CA ILE A 485 -16.86 -9.66 6.97
C ILE A 485 -18.07 -8.96 7.62
N PHE A 486 -18.02 -8.71 8.92
CA PHE A 486 -19.14 -8.12 9.66
C PHE A 486 -19.19 -6.59 9.52
N THR A 487 -18.08 -5.95 9.13
CA THR A 487 -18.04 -4.53 8.76
C THR A 487 -18.47 -4.33 7.31
N GLU A 488 -18.16 -5.28 6.43
CA GLU A 488 -18.61 -5.26 5.04
C GLU A 488 -20.12 -5.53 4.91
N PHE A 489 -20.65 -6.45 5.72
CA PHE A 489 -22.08 -6.82 5.72
C PHE A 489 -22.71 -6.50 7.09
N PRO A 490 -23.09 -5.22 7.35
CA PRO A 490 -23.71 -4.80 8.61
C PRO A 490 -25.08 -5.44 8.87
N GLU A 491 -25.70 -6.05 7.86
CA GLU A 491 -26.91 -6.85 7.99
C GLU A 491 -26.74 -8.10 8.87
N LEU A 492 -25.50 -8.58 9.06
CA LEU A 492 -25.20 -9.72 9.93
C LEU A 492 -25.36 -9.34 11.42
N SER A 493 -26.26 -10.05 12.09
CA SER A 493 -26.67 -9.83 13.47
C SER A 493 -25.66 -10.34 14.50
N ASP A 494 -25.81 -9.89 15.76
CA ASP A 494 -25.11 -10.43 16.92
C ASP A 494 -25.17 -11.96 17.01
N ALA A 495 -26.32 -12.55 16.65
CA ALA A 495 -26.50 -14.01 16.63
C ALA A 495 -25.63 -14.68 15.55
N SER A 496 -25.55 -14.09 14.36
CA SER A 496 -24.69 -14.54 13.26
C SER A 496 -23.21 -14.43 13.58
N ILE A 497 -22.80 -13.33 14.23
CA ILE A 497 -21.43 -13.12 14.72
C ILE A 497 -21.08 -14.19 15.76
N ALA A 498 -21.92 -14.36 16.78
CA ALA A 498 -21.68 -15.34 17.83
C ALA A 498 -21.66 -16.77 17.29
N ARG A 499 -22.53 -17.09 16.31
CA ARG A 499 -22.55 -18.42 15.69
C ARG A 499 -21.27 -18.69 14.91
N PHE A 500 -20.76 -17.71 14.16
CA PHE A 500 -19.48 -17.84 13.45
C PHE A 500 -18.33 -18.14 14.42
N VAL A 501 -18.19 -17.36 15.49
CA VAL A 501 -17.12 -17.56 16.48
C VAL A 501 -17.20 -18.96 17.11
N ASN A 502 -18.40 -19.40 17.49
CA ASN A 502 -18.60 -20.73 18.06
C ASN A 502 -18.30 -21.87 17.07
N VAL A 503 -18.65 -21.72 15.79
CA VAL A 503 -18.32 -22.72 14.76
C VAL A 503 -16.81 -22.75 14.52
N ALA A 504 -16.16 -21.58 14.41
CA ALA A 504 -14.71 -21.47 14.24
C ALA A 504 -13.94 -22.13 15.40
N ASP A 505 -14.36 -21.89 16.64
CA ASP A 505 -13.82 -22.56 17.83
C ASP A 505 -13.99 -24.09 17.76
N GLY A 506 -15.17 -24.55 17.34
CA GLY A 506 -15.46 -25.98 17.17
C GLY A 506 -14.55 -26.64 16.14
N VAL A 507 -14.25 -25.93 15.05
CA VAL A 507 -13.30 -26.37 14.01
C VAL A 507 -11.87 -26.42 14.56
N ASP A 508 -11.43 -25.41 15.31
CA ASP A 508 -10.08 -25.36 15.85
C ASP A 508 -9.82 -26.49 16.88
N GLY A 509 -10.87 -26.86 17.62
CA GLY A 509 -10.86 -27.96 18.60
C GLY A 509 -10.73 -29.38 18.01
N ILE A 510 -10.74 -29.55 16.69
CA ILE A 510 -10.58 -30.86 16.04
C ILE A 510 -9.15 -31.39 16.24
N SER A 511 -9.00 -32.49 16.98
CA SER A 511 -7.67 -33.03 17.35
C SER A 511 -6.88 -33.65 16.19
N ASN A 512 -7.57 -34.16 15.16
CA ASN A 512 -6.91 -34.70 13.97
C ASN A 512 -6.51 -33.54 13.04
N SER A 513 -5.21 -33.24 12.95
CA SER A 513 -4.68 -32.11 12.18
C SER A 513 -5.03 -32.17 10.68
N THR A 514 -5.06 -33.35 10.08
CA THR A 514 -5.42 -33.54 8.67
C THR A 514 -6.90 -33.28 8.44
N LEU A 515 -7.76 -33.79 9.32
CA LEU A 515 -9.20 -33.49 9.26
C LEU A 515 -9.42 -31.98 9.48
N ARG A 516 -8.81 -31.40 10.51
CA ARG A 516 -8.92 -29.97 10.83
C ARG A 516 -8.52 -29.08 9.65
N GLY A 517 -7.38 -29.35 9.00
CA GLY A 517 -6.94 -28.59 7.82
C GLY A 517 -7.93 -28.65 6.65
N ASN A 518 -8.53 -29.82 6.41
CA ASN A 518 -9.57 -29.97 5.39
C ASN A 518 -10.88 -29.27 5.77
N VAL A 519 -11.27 -29.33 7.04
CA VAL A 519 -12.45 -28.62 7.57
C VAL A 519 -12.26 -27.11 7.44
N LEU A 520 -11.12 -26.58 7.87
CA LEU A 520 -10.76 -25.17 7.73
C LEU A 520 -10.84 -24.72 6.27
N GLY A 521 -10.22 -25.46 5.37
CA GLY A 521 -10.23 -25.11 3.94
C GLY A 521 -11.62 -25.10 3.33
N ALA A 522 -12.44 -26.12 3.57
CA ALA A 522 -13.79 -26.19 3.03
C ALA A 522 -14.72 -25.13 3.65
N PHE A 523 -14.65 -24.94 4.97
CA PHE A 523 -15.44 -23.94 5.69
C PHE A 523 -15.12 -22.52 5.18
N GLN A 524 -13.84 -22.16 5.17
CA GLN A 524 -13.41 -20.82 4.75
C GLN A 524 -13.66 -20.59 3.26
N ALA A 525 -13.56 -21.61 2.41
CA ALA A 525 -13.90 -21.49 0.99
C ALA A 525 -15.40 -21.20 0.80
N ASN A 526 -16.28 -21.84 1.55
CA ASN A 526 -17.72 -21.54 1.51
C ASN A 526 -18.04 -20.15 2.06
N VAL A 527 -17.38 -19.72 3.15
CA VAL A 527 -17.49 -18.33 3.64
C VAL A 527 -17.07 -17.33 2.55
N GLY A 528 -15.96 -17.57 1.86
CA GLY A 528 -15.47 -16.72 0.78
C GLY A 528 -16.40 -16.68 -0.44
N LEU A 529 -16.97 -17.83 -0.83
CA LEU A 529 -17.96 -17.89 -1.93
C LEU A 529 -19.25 -17.16 -1.56
N TRP A 530 -19.73 -17.31 -0.33
CA TRP A 530 -20.86 -16.53 0.18
C TRP A 530 -20.56 -15.02 0.12
N GLN A 531 -19.37 -14.59 0.58
CA GLN A 531 -18.94 -13.20 0.55
C GLN A 531 -18.88 -12.65 -0.88
N ILE A 532 -18.38 -13.43 -1.84
CA ILE A 532 -18.33 -13.05 -3.27
C ILE A 532 -19.75 -12.77 -3.78
N LEU A 533 -20.68 -13.70 -3.57
CA LEU A 533 -22.06 -13.57 -4.07
C LEU A 533 -22.84 -12.45 -3.36
N ALA A 534 -22.63 -12.28 -2.05
CA ALA A 534 -23.18 -11.16 -1.28
C ALA A 534 -22.68 -9.80 -1.80
N ARG A 535 -21.37 -9.67 -2.04
CA ARG A 535 -20.77 -8.43 -2.59
C ARG A 535 -21.29 -8.10 -3.99
N GLN A 536 -21.53 -9.11 -4.82
CA GLN A 536 -22.09 -8.94 -6.16
C GLN A 536 -23.59 -8.62 -6.17
N GLY A 537 -24.28 -8.75 -5.02
CA GLY A 537 -25.71 -8.56 -4.91
C GLY A 537 -26.55 -9.74 -5.41
N GLU A 538 -25.91 -10.89 -5.69
CA GLU A 538 -26.58 -12.14 -6.06
C GLU A 538 -27.37 -12.72 -4.88
N ILE A 539 -26.87 -12.54 -3.66
CA ILE A 539 -27.64 -12.82 -2.43
C ILE A 539 -28.37 -11.53 -2.05
N PRO A 540 -29.72 -11.53 -2.03
CA PRO A 540 -30.50 -10.35 -1.63
C PRO A 540 -30.17 -9.89 -0.21
N LYS A 541 -30.15 -8.57 0.02
CA LYS A 541 -29.79 -7.98 1.32
C LYS A 541 -30.59 -8.54 2.51
N ASP A 542 -31.88 -8.78 2.32
CA ASP A 542 -32.78 -9.34 3.33
C ASP A 542 -32.52 -10.83 3.62
N GLN A 543 -31.79 -11.53 2.76
CA GLN A 543 -31.40 -12.93 2.92
C GLN A 543 -29.98 -13.10 3.49
N LEU A 544 -29.19 -12.03 3.64
CA LEU A 544 -27.78 -12.12 4.07
C LEU A 544 -27.64 -12.82 5.43
N ASP A 545 -28.36 -12.35 6.46
CA ASP A 545 -28.25 -12.92 7.81
C ASP A 545 -28.71 -14.38 7.88
N ALA A 546 -29.83 -14.71 7.22
CA ALA A 546 -30.38 -16.06 7.22
C ALA A 546 -29.53 -17.05 6.42
N SER A 547 -29.04 -16.66 5.23
CA SER A 547 -28.18 -17.49 4.40
C SER A 547 -26.81 -17.72 5.04
N TRP A 548 -26.26 -16.71 5.71
CA TRP A 548 -25.03 -16.82 6.50
C TRP A 548 -25.14 -17.94 7.54
N GLN A 549 -26.18 -17.91 8.38
CA GLN A 549 -26.40 -18.92 9.42
C GLN A 549 -26.54 -20.33 8.82
N LYS A 550 -27.37 -20.50 7.78
CA LYS A 550 -27.56 -21.80 7.12
C LYS A 550 -26.28 -22.33 6.49
N MET A 551 -25.43 -21.45 5.96
CA MET A 551 -24.17 -21.82 5.33
C MET A 551 -23.12 -22.30 6.35
N ILE A 552 -23.02 -21.67 7.53
CA ILE A 552 -22.02 -22.06 8.53
C ILE A 552 -22.45 -23.22 9.43
N ASP A 553 -23.76 -23.39 9.64
CA ASP A 553 -24.34 -24.39 10.55
C ASP A 553 -23.88 -25.84 10.31
N PRO A 554 -23.75 -26.34 9.07
CA PRO A 554 -23.25 -27.68 8.78
C PRO A 554 -21.87 -27.99 9.37
N PHE A 555 -21.04 -26.97 9.59
CA PHE A 555 -19.67 -27.13 10.12
C PHE A 555 -19.59 -27.15 11.65
N ALA A 556 -20.70 -26.91 12.35
CA ALA A 556 -20.71 -26.79 13.82
C ALA A 556 -20.20 -28.06 14.55
N LYS A 557 -20.28 -29.23 13.92
CA LYS A 557 -19.78 -30.49 14.48
C LYS A 557 -19.31 -31.47 13.41
N ILE A 558 -18.01 -31.47 13.14
CA ILE A 558 -17.38 -32.43 12.23
C ILE A 558 -16.46 -33.37 13.00
N SER A 559 -16.66 -34.68 12.82
CA SER A 559 -15.84 -35.72 13.47
C SER A 559 -15.22 -36.74 12.51
N SER A 560 -15.61 -36.72 11.23
CA SER A 560 -15.08 -37.61 10.20
C SER A 560 -14.98 -36.91 8.84
N THR A 561 -14.20 -37.49 7.92
CA THR A 561 -14.06 -36.97 6.54
C THR A 561 -15.33 -37.11 5.71
N THR A 562 -16.14 -38.15 5.95
CA THR A 562 -17.44 -38.31 5.29
C THR A 562 -18.42 -37.22 5.73
N GLN A 563 -18.47 -36.92 7.04
CA GLN A 563 -19.27 -35.79 7.56
C GLN A 563 -18.79 -34.44 6.99
N LEU A 564 -17.48 -34.26 6.82
CA LEU A 564 -16.94 -33.06 6.17
C LEU A 564 -17.45 -32.94 4.72
N PHE A 565 -17.44 -34.01 3.94
CA PHE A 565 -17.96 -33.97 2.56
C PHE A 565 -19.42 -33.51 2.56
N ASP A 566 -20.25 -34.11 3.41
CA ASP A 566 -21.67 -33.75 3.55
C ASP A 566 -21.86 -32.29 3.98
N ALA A 567 -21.12 -31.84 4.97
CA ALA A 567 -21.21 -30.47 5.47
C ALA A 567 -20.80 -29.45 4.40
N ALA A 568 -19.70 -29.70 3.68
CA ALA A 568 -19.22 -28.84 2.62
C ALA A 568 -20.20 -28.77 1.43
N HIS A 569 -20.74 -29.91 1.00
CA HIS A 569 -21.74 -29.98 -0.06
C HIS A 569 -23.04 -29.25 0.34
N ASN A 570 -23.58 -29.54 1.53
CA ASN A 570 -24.82 -28.91 2.01
C ASN A 570 -24.65 -27.40 2.20
N SER A 571 -23.54 -26.97 2.80
CA SER A 571 -23.21 -25.55 2.98
C SER A 571 -23.10 -24.82 1.64
N PHE A 572 -22.44 -25.43 0.66
CA PHE A 572 -22.34 -24.87 -0.69
C PHE A 572 -23.71 -24.82 -1.41
N GLY A 573 -24.55 -25.84 -1.24
CA GLY A 573 -25.92 -25.85 -1.75
C GLY A 573 -26.78 -24.72 -1.16
N GLU A 574 -26.67 -24.42 0.14
CA GLU A 574 -27.36 -23.28 0.77
C GLU A 574 -26.92 -21.93 0.20
N ILE A 575 -25.63 -21.78 -0.15
CA ILE A 575 -25.12 -20.58 -0.82
C ILE A 575 -25.80 -20.41 -2.19
N LEU A 576 -25.85 -21.49 -2.99
CA LEU A 576 -26.46 -21.45 -4.32
C LEU A 576 -27.96 -21.14 -4.25
N LEU A 577 -28.69 -21.75 -3.31
CA LEU A 577 -30.11 -21.47 -3.08
C LEU A 577 -30.34 -20.01 -2.69
N ALA A 578 -29.49 -19.45 -1.83
CA ALA A 578 -29.57 -18.04 -1.43
C ALA A 578 -29.33 -17.06 -2.59
N ALA A 579 -28.49 -17.46 -3.55
CA ALA A 579 -28.24 -16.73 -4.79
C ALA A 579 -29.29 -17.01 -5.91
N GLY A 580 -30.37 -17.75 -5.61
CA GLY A 580 -31.42 -18.06 -6.58
C GLY A 580 -31.08 -19.17 -7.59
N ALA A 581 -29.93 -19.85 -7.43
CA ALA A 581 -29.56 -21.04 -8.19
C ALA A 581 -30.10 -22.32 -7.53
N LYS A 582 -29.91 -23.47 -8.18
CA LYS A 582 -30.26 -24.77 -7.60
C LYS A 582 -29.08 -25.30 -6.78
N ALA A 583 -29.37 -26.06 -5.72
CA ALA A 583 -28.32 -26.65 -4.88
C ALA A 583 -27.40 -27.62 -5.65
N ASP A 584 -27.94 -28.27 -6.70
CA ASP A 584 -27.25 -29.20 -7.60
C ASP A 584 -26.88 -28.55 -8.95
N SER A 585 -26.72 -27.23 -8.98
CA SER A 585 -26.34 -26.51 -10.20
C SER A 585 -24.98 -27.03 -10.76
N PRO A 586 -24.89 -27.30 -12.06
CA PRO A 586 -23.64 -27.72 -12.70
C PRO A 586 -22.50 -26.73 -12.53
N GLN A 587 -21.25 -27.19 -12.59
CA GLN A 587 -20.07 -26.34 -12.44
C GLN A 587 -20.05 -25.14 -13.38
N ASP A 588 -20.48 -25.29 -14.64
CA ASP A 588 -20.52 -24.17 -15.58
C ASP A 588 -21.49 -23.07 -15.13
N GLN A 589 -22.63 -23.41 -14.53
CA GLN A 589 -23.55 -22.41 -13.97
C GLN A 589 -22.97 -21.72 -12.74
N ILE A 590 -22.20 -22.44 -11.92
CA ILE A 590 -21.49 -21.88 -10.78
C ILE A 590 -20.43 -20.88 -11.25
N VAL A 591 -19.67 -21.21 -12.30
CA VAL A 591 -18.70 -20.31 -12.91
C VAL A 591 -19.40 -19.06 -13.46
N ASP A 592 -20.52 -19.23 -14.18
CA ASP A 592 -21.27 -18.11 -14.74
C ASP A 592 -21.82 -17.19 -13.62
N LEU A 593 -22.26 -17.75 -12.49
CA LEU A 593 -22.68 -16.99 -11.31
C LEU A 593 -21.52 -16.21 -10.66
N LEU A 594 -20.34 -16.84 -10.55
CA LEU A 594 -19.14 -16.20 -10.00
C LEU A 594 -18.58 -15.10 -10.91
N ALA A 595 -18.73 -15.23 -12.23
CA ALA A 595 -18.29 -14.22 -13.18
C ALA A 595 -19.05 -12.89 -13.00
N GLY A 596 -20.30 -12.94 -12.53
CA GLY A 596 -21.10 -11.77 -12.17
C GLY A 596 -22.56 -11.88 -12.60
N PRO A 597 -23.38 -10.87 -12.29
CA PRO A 597 -24.79 -10.81 -12.65
C PRO A 597 -25.01 -10.78 -14.16
N HIS A 598 -26.14 -11.35 -14.58
CA HIS A 598 -26.59 -11.36 -15.97
C HIS A 598 -26.60 -9.95 -16.58
N GLN A 599 -26.03 -9.82 -17.78
CA GLN A 599 -25.95 -8.56 -18.52
C GLN A 599 -26.79 -8.61 -19.81
N GLU A 600 -27.60 -7.58 -20.04
CA GLU A 600 -28.42 -7.49 -21.26
C GLU A 600 -27.65 -6.88 -22.45
N ASN A 601 -26.66 -6.04 -22.17
CA ASN A 601 -25.93 -5.33 -23.23
C ASN A 601 -24.76 -6.20 -23.78
N PRO A 602 -24.40 -6.06 -25.08
CA PRO A 602 -23.38 -6.92 -25.70
C PRO A 602 -21.99 -6.79 -25.09
N ASP A 603 -21.61 -5.61 -24.59
CA ASP A 603 -20.32 -5.42 -23.92
C ASP A 603 -20.28 -6.19 -22.60
N GLY A 604 -21.37 -6.12 -21.83
CA GLY A 604 -21.53 -6.82 -20.56
C GLY A 604 -21.53 -8.33 -20.74
N GLN A 605 -22.20 -8.85 -21.77
CA GLN A 605 -22.14 -10.27 -22.12
C GLN A 605 -20.71 -10.72 -22.45
N ARG A 606 -19.98 -9.95 -23.27
CA ARG A 606 -18.58 -10.26 -23.60
C ARG A 606 -17.65 -10.21 -22.37
N VAL A 607 -17.80 -9.20 -21.50
CA VAL A 607 -16.98 -9.08 -20.29
C VAL A 607 -17.31 -10.21 -19.31
N HIS A 608 -18.59 -10.57 -19.18
CA HIS A 608 -19.02 -11.71 -18.36
C HIS A 608 -18.42 -13.02 -18.87
N GLU A 609 -18.51 -13.29 -20.18
CA GLU A 609 -17.89 -14.46 -20.82
C GLU A 609 -16.37 -14.51 -20.62
N GLU A 610 -15.69 -13.36 -20.70
CA GLU A 610 -14.24 -13.26 -20.46
C GLU A 610 -13.88 -13.61 -19.01
N LEU A 611 -14.63 -13.10 -18.04
CA LEU A 611 -14.39 -13.39 -16.62
C LEU A 611 -14.72 -14.85 -16.28
N ALA A 612 -15.81 -15.39 -16.82
CA ALA A 612 -16.13 -16.82 -16.70
C ALA A 612 -15.03 -17.69 -17.34
N GLY A 613 -14.48 -17.24 -18.48
CA GLY A 613 -13.34 -17.87 -19.15
C GLY A 613 -12.07 -17.91 -18.30
N LYS A 614 -11.75 -16.82 -17.60
CA LYS A 614 -10.62 -16.75 -16.66
C LYS A 614 -10.77 -17.72 -15.49
N ILE A 615 -11.98 -17.75 -14.90
CA ILE A 615 -12.27 -18.70 -13.82
C ILE A 615 -12.06 -20.14 -14.30
N ARG A 616 -12.60 -20.50 -15.47
CA ARG A 616 -12.37 -21.83 -16.08
C ARG A 616 -10.89 -22.13 -16.30
N ALA A 617 -10.13 -21.16 -16.81
CA ALA A 617 -8.70 -21.33 -17.07
C ALA A 617 -7.93 -21.68 -15.79
N VAL A 618 -8.17 -20.97 -14.68
CA VAL A 618 -7.52 -21.28 -13.39
C VAL A 618 -7.88 -22.69 -12.89
N LEU A 619 -9.15 -23.10 -12.97
CA LEU A 619 -9.55 -24.45 -12.57
C LEU A 619 -8.84 -25.54 -13.39
N VAL A 620 -8.70 -25.31 -14.70
CA VAL A 620 -8.03 -26.22 -15.65
C VAL A 620 -6.52 -26.25 -15.43
N ASP A 621 -5.85 -25.10 -15.34
CA ASP A 621 -4.40 -25.00 -15.17
C ASP A 621 -3.93 -25.57 -13.81
N GLN A 622 -4.82 -25.50 -12.81
CA GLN A 622 -4.62 -26.14 -11.52
C GLN A 622 -5.03 -27.61 -11.52
N HIS A 623 -5.59 -28.16 -12.60
CA HIS A 623 -6.08 -29.54 -12.72
C HIS A 623 -7.16 -29.94 -11.69
N LEU A 624 -7.96 -28.98 -11.21
CA LEU A 624 -8.93 -29.24 -10.14
C LEU A 624 -10.06 -30.16 -10.63
N VAL A 625 -10.46 -31.10 -9.78
CA VAL A 625 -11.56 -32.03 -10.11
C VAL A 625 -12.87 -31.26 -10.12
N SER A 626 -13.71 -31.47 -11.14
CA SER A 626 -14.97 -30.74 -11.24
C SER A 626 -15.94 -31.07 -10.10
N ILE A 627 -16.76 -30.09 -9.71
CA ILE A 627 -17.85 -30.29 -8.73
C ILE A 627 -18.81 -31.38 -9.21
N ASP A 628 -19.14 -31.38 -10.51
CA ASP A 628 -20.03 -32.37 -11.13
C ASP A 628 -19.48 -33.80 -10.96
N THR A 629 -18.18 -33.99 -11.18
CA THR A 629 -17.49 -35.27 -10.99
C THR A 629 -17.53 -35.71 -9.52
N LEU A 630 -17.25 -34.80 -8.59
CA LEU A 630 -17.21 -35.10 -7.16
C LEU A 630 -18.59 -35.48 -6.62
N PHE A 631 -19.63 -34.76 -7.00
CA PHE A 631 -21.00 -35.02 -6.55
C PHE A 631 -21.55 -36.30 -7.18
N ALA A 632 -21.34 -36.52 -8.49
CA ALA A 632 -21.75 -37.75 -9.15
C ALA A 632 -21.06 -39.01 -8.58
N LEU A 633 -19.78 -38.90 -8.18
CA LEU A 633 -19.07 -39.97 -7.48
C LEU A 633 -19.66 -40.24 -6.09
N SER A 634 -19.94 -39.20 -5.32
CA SER A 634 -20.59 -39.33 -3.99
C SER A 634 -21.96 -40.00 -4.10
N ASP A 635 -22.79 -39.55 -5.04
CA ASP A 635 -24.14 -40.10 -5.25
C ASP A 635 -24.07 -41.56 -5.69
N GLY A 636 -23.17 -41.88 -6.63
CA GLY A 636 -22.96 -43.26 -7.06
C GLY A 636 -22.48 -44.19 -5.94
N LEU A 637 -21.58 -43.71 -5.06
CA LEU A 637 -21.15 -44.48 -3.89
C LEU A 637 -22.28 -44.68 -2.88
N SER A 638 -23.11 -43.65 -2.66
CA SER A 638 -24.28 -43.70 -1.77
C SER A 638 -25.37 -44.63 -2.31
N ASP A 639 -25.60 -44.63 -3.62
CA ASP A 639 -26.50 -45.57 -4.29
C ASP A 639 -26.04 -47.03 -4.11
N MET A 640 -24.74 -47.28 -4.26
CA MET A 640 -24.14 -48.61 -4.01
C MET A 640 -24.28 -49.03 -2.54
N GLU A 641 -24.15 -48.10 -1.61
CA GLU A 641 -24.36 -48.32 -0.17
C GLU A 641 -25.81 -48.73 0.12
N GLN A 642 -26.77 -48.14 -0.61
CA GLN A 642 -28.19 -48.50 -0.58
C GLN A 642 -28.53 -49.78 -1.37
N GLY A 643 -27.54 -50.48 -1.92
CA GLY A 643 -27.72 -51.74 -2.64
C GLY A 643 -28.18 -51.59 -4.09
N ARG A 644 -28.14 -50.37 -4.66
CA ARG A 644 -28.43 -50.13 -6.08
C ARG A 644 -27.24 -50.56 -6.96
N PRO A 645 -27.49 -50.97 -8.21
CA PRO A 645 -26.42 -51.40 -9.11
C PRO A 645 -25.47 -50.23 -9.44
N ARG A 646 -24.18 -50.56 -9.58
CA ARG A 646 -23.12 -49.61 -9.96
C ARG A 646 -23.44 -48.92 -11.30
N ASN A 647 -23.33 -47.59 -11.32
CA ASN A 647 -23.39 -46.80 -12.55
C ASN A 647 -22.10 -47.00 -13.39
N GLU A 648 -22.24 -47.31 -14.68
CA GLU A 648 -21.11 -47.60 -15.58
C GLU A 648 -20.13 -46.41 -15.75
N LYS A 649 -20.61 -45.18 -15.56
CA LYS A 649 -19.79 -43.96 -15.68
C LYS A 649 -18.82 -43.75 -14.51
N MET A 650 -19.06 -44.37 -13.34
CA MET A 650 -18.27 -44.15 -12.12
C MET A 650 -16.79 -44.47 -12.29
N LEU A 651 -16.44 -45.44 -13.14
CA LEU A 651 -15.04 -45.80 -13.37
C LEU A 651 -14.28 -44.73 -14.15
N GLY A 652 -14.95 -44.02 -15.07
CA GLY A 652 -14.37 -42.87 -15.77
C GLY A 652 -14.14 -41.72 -14.81
N LEU A 653 -15.18 -41.34 -14.07
CA LEU A 653 -15.14 -40.26 -13.07
C LEU A 653 -14.08 -40.51 -11.99
N ALA A 654 -13.91 -41.75 -11.52
CA ALA A 654 -12.87 -42.09 -10.56
C ALA A 654 -11.44 -41.99 -11.14
N GLY A 655 -11.30 -42.07 -12.47
CA GLY A 655 -10.04 -41.84 -13.17
C GLY A 655 -9.61 -40.36 -13.14
N GLU A 656 -10.58 -39.44 -13.23
CA GLU A 656 -10.34 -37.99 -13.23
C GLU A 656 -9.68 -37.50 -11.93
N LEU A 657 -9.89 -38.19 -10.80
CA LEU A 657 -9.22 -37.90 -9.52
C LEU A 657 -7.67 -37.99 -9.59
N ARG A 658 -7.13 -38.53 -10.69
CA ARG A 658 -5.69 -38.77 -10.90
C ARG A 658 -5.09 -37.93 -12.01
N GLU A 659 -5.81 -36.96 -12.55
CA GLU A 659 -5.36 -36.10 -13.66
C GLU A 659 -4.41 -34.99 -13.20
N PHE A 660 -3.44 -35.29 -12.31
CA PHE A 660 -2.37 -34.37 -11.94
C PHE A 660 -1.09 -35.13 -11.54
N GLU A 661 0.07 -34.50 -11.73
CA GLU A 661 1.38 -35.08 -11.40
C GLU A 661 2.11 -34.28 -10.31
N MET A 662 2.83 -34.99 -9.44
CA MET A 662 3.72 -34.35 -8.46
C MET A 662 5.08 -34.04 -9.09
N PRO A 663 5.71 -32.89 -8.76
CA PRO A 663 7.07 -32.58 -9.17
C PRO A 663 8.03 -33.71 -8.81
N ARG A 664 8.98 -34.00 -9.70
CA ARG A 664 10.01 -35.01 -9.42
C ARG A 664 10.85 -34.54 -8.22
N PRO A 665 11.00 -35.35 -7.16
CA PRO A 665 11.75 -34.96 -5.98
C PRO A 665 13.24 -34.76 -6.36
N ILE A 666 13.77 -33.57 -6.05
CA ILE A 666 15.17 -33.20 -6.31
C ILE A 666 16.11 -33.85 -5.26
N PHE A 667 15.60 -34.12 -4.06
CA PHE A 667 16.32 -34.77 -2.96
C PHE A 667 15.85 -36.19 -2.68
N THR A 668 16.78 -37.05 -2.25
CA THR A 668 16.43 -38.33 -1.63
C THR A 668 15.67 -38.12 -0.32
N LYS A 669 14.92 -39.12 0.17
CA LYS A 669 14.18 -39.01 1.43
C LYS A 669 15.07 -38.61 2.63
N SER A 670 16.33 -39.06 2.67
CA SER A 670 17.29 -38.70 3.71
C SER A 670 17.78 -37.26 3.59
N GLU A 671 18.18 -36.83 2.38
CA GLU A 671 18.59 -35.43 2.15
C GLU A 671 17.43 -34.46 2.41
N LYS A 672 16.20 -34.88 2.10
CA LYS A 672 14.97 -34.12 2.35
C LYS A 672 14.71 -33.86 3.85
N ILE A 673 15.09 -34.80 4.73
CA ILE A 673 14.96 -34.65 6.19
C ILE A 673 16.00 -33.68 6.76
N ASP A 674 17.20 -33.65 6.16
CA ASP A 674 18.31 -32.80 6.61
C ASP A 674 18.25 -31.37 6.04
N TRP A 675 17.64 -31.18 4.86
CA TRP A 675 17.68 -29.91 4.12
C TRP A 675 16.43 -29.02 4.28
N ALA A 676 15.27 -29.59 4.60
CA ALA A 676 14.01 -28.85 4.70
C ALA A 676 13.55 -28.67 6.15
N PRO A 677 12.73 -27.64 6.46
CA PRO A 677 11.95 -27.61 7.70
C PRO A 677 11.24 -28.96 7.90
N ARG A 678 11.17 -29.46 9.14
CA ARG A 678 10.65 -30.79 9.47
C ARG A 678 9.21 -31.07 9.03
N VAL A 679 8.50 -30.09 8.47
CA VAL A 679 7.13 -30.24 8.02
C VAL A 679 6.94 -29.69 6.61
N TYR A 680 6.27 -30.50 5.82
CA TYR A 680 6.20 -30.46 4.38
C TYR A 680 4.74 -30.22 3.94
N SER A 681 4.47 -29.10 3.28
CA SER A 681 3.11 -28.66 2.89
C SER A 681 2.46 -29.54 1.81
N THR A 682 3.23 -30.31 1.02
CA THR A 682 2.64 -31.15 -0.04
C THR A 682 2.16 -32.52 0.43
N HIS A 683 2.11 -32.78 1.75
CA HIS A 683 1.57 -34.05 2.28
C HIS A 683 0.10 -34.26 1.88
N HIS A 684 -0.70 -33.19 1.83
CA HIS A 684 -2.08 -33.22 1.34
C HIS A 684 -2.16 -33.72 -0.11
N ALA A 685 -1.37 -33.12 -1.00
CA ALA A 685 -1.30 -33.52 -2.41
C ALA A 685 -0.77 -34.96 -2.59
N GLU A 686 0.23 -35.37 -1.79
CA GLU A 686 0.76 -36.75 -1.80
C GLU A 686 -0.30 -37.79 -1.43
N LEU A 687 -1.20 -37.47 -0.49
CA LEU A 687 -2.32 -38.35 -0.12
C LEU A 687 -3.37 -38.44 -1.23
N GLN A 688 -3.66 -37.33 -1.90
CA GLN A 688 -4.63 -37.31 -3.01
C GLN A 688 -4.17 -38.16 -4.20
N VAL A 689 -2.89 -38.09 -4.59
CA VAL A 689 -2.31 -38.93 -5.66
C VAL A 689 -2.51 -40.43 -5.40
N GLN A 690 -2.53 -40.83 -4.12
CA GLN A 690 -2.69 -42.23 -3.72
C GLN A 690 -4.15 -42.71 -3.74
N THR A 691 -5.11 -41.82 -3.96
CA THR A 691 -6.54 -42.16 -3.95
C THR A 691 -6.88 -43.09 -5.11
N ASP A 692 -7.53 -44.22 -4.79
CA ASP A 692 -7.96 -45.25 -5.76
C ASP A 692 -9.36 -45.75 -5.45
N LEU A 693 -10.37 -45.09 -6.02
CA LEU A 693 -11.74 -45.55 -5.87
C LEU A 693 -12.07 -46.72 -6.81
N SER A 694 -11.26 -47.00 -7.83
CA SER A 694 -11.54 -48.05 -8.80
C SER A 694 -11.64 -49.43 -8.16
N LYS A 695 -10.85 -49.69 -7.11
CA LYS A 695 -10.91 -50.97 -6.38
C LYS A 695 -12.27 -51.15 -5.71
N VAL A 696 -12.70 -50.14 -4.94
CA VAL A 696 -13.97 -50.16 -4.20
C VAL A 696 -15.17 -50.23 -5.16
N ILE A 697 -15.07 -49.58 -6.32
CA ILE A 697 -16.13 -49.55 -7.34
C ILE A 697 -16.22 -50.88 -8.13
N LYS A 698 -15.11 -51.60 -8.33
CA LYS A 698 -15.08 -52.84 -9.14
C LYS A 698 -15.47 -54.09 -8.35
N THR A 699 -15.19 -54.13 -7.06
CA THR A 699 -15.42 -55.31 -6.21
C THR A 699 -16.64 -55.12 -5.32
N PRO A 700 -17.34 -56.20 -4.92
CA PRO A 700 -18.33 -56.13 -3.85
C PRO A 700 -17.68 -55.53 -2.59
N SER A 701 -18.19 -54.38 -2.14
CA SER A 701 -17.64 -53.62 -1.02
C SER A 701 -18.66 -53.54 0.10
N THR A 702 -18.16 -53.52 1.35
CA THR A 702 -19.02 -53.31 2.52
C THR A 702 -19.48 -51.87 2.63
N HIS A 703 -20.57 -51.63 3.36
CA HIS A 703 -21.06 -50.28 3.67
C HIS A 703 -19.96 -49.37 4.23
N ALA A 704 -19.17 -49.87 5.19
CA ALA A 704 -18.06 -49.10 5.78
C ALA A 704 -16.95 -48.76 4.77
N GLN A 705 -16.71 -49.62 3.77
CA GLN A 705 -15.74 -49.36 2.71
C GLN A 705 -16.26 -48.31 1.72
N LEU A 706 -17.55 -48.31 1.41
CA LEU A 706 -18.19 -47.31 0.55
C LEU A 706 -18.25 -45.94 1.24
N GLU A 707 -18.62 -45.92 2.53
CA GLU A 707 -18.60 -44.72 3.36
C GLU A 707 -17.18 -44.13 3.46
N ALA A 708 -16.16 -44.97 3.69
CA ALA A 708 -14.77 -44.53 3.72
C ALA A 708 -14.28 -44.03 2.36
N ALA A 709 -14.68 -44.67 1.26
CA ALA A 709 -14.37 -44.23 -0.10
C ALA A 709 -14.99 -42.85 -0.40
N ARG A 710 -16.21 -42.61 0.05
CA ARG A 710 -16.89 -41.31 -0.07
C ARG A 710 -16.15 -40.24 0.72
N GLY A 711 -15.69 -40.57 1.94
CA GLY A 711 -14.83 -39.68 2.73
C GLY A 711 -13.50 -39.29 2.07
N GLN A 712 -12.99 -40.07 1.10
CA GLN A 712 -11.78 -39.73 0.33
C GLN A 712 -12.03 -38.61 -0.70
N LEU A 713 -13.27 -38.24 -0.98
CA LEU A 713 -13.61 -37.12 -1.87
C LEU A 713 -13.51 -35.75 -1.18
N ALA A 714 -13.56 -35.70 0.16
CA ALA A 714 -13.57 -34.44 0.91
C ALA A 714 -12.34 -33.53 0.64
N PRO A 715 -11.10 -34.05 0.58
CA PRO A 715 -9.93 -33.25 0.19
C PRO A 715 -10.04 -32.62 -1.20
N PHE A 716 -10.59 -33.35 -2.17
CA PHE A 716 -10.78 -32.84 -3.53
C PHE A 716 -11.86 -31.76 -3.59
N LEU A 717 -12.98 -31.95 -2.88
CA LEU A 717 -14.02 -30.93 -2.76
C LEU A 717 -13.48 -29.66 -2.10
N ARG A 718 -12.68 -29.79 -1.03
CA ARG A 718 -11.97 -28.66 -0.42
C ARG A 718 -11.13 -27.91 -1.45
N ASP A 719 -10.32 -28.60 -2.24
CA ASP A 719 -9.43 -27.96 -3.22
C ASP A 719 -10.21 -27.24 -4.32
N THR A 720 -11.30 -27.83 -4.81
CA THR A 720 -12.15 -27.21 -5.85
C THR A 720 -12.86 -25.97 -5.33
N LEU A 721 -13.41 -26.01 -4.10
CA LEU A 721 -14.04 -24.84 -3.47
C LEU A 721 -13.02 -23.71 -3.20
N VAL A 722 -11.82 -24.04 -2.72
CA VAL A 722 -10.72 -23.08 -2.59
C VAL A 722 -10.32 -22.54 -3.96
N GLY A 723 -10.30 -23.40 -4.98
CA GLY A 723 -10.05 -23.07 -6.37
C GLY A 723 -10.94 -21.97 -6.92
N LEU A 724 -12.24 -22.06 -6.66
CA LEU A 724 -13.21 -21.05 -7.07
C LEU A 724 -12.94 -19.67 -6.43
N ASN A 725 -12.51 -19.63 -5.17
CA ASN A 725 -12.13 -18.38 -4.50
C ASN A 725 -10.88 -17.76 -5.14
N TYR A 726 -9.85 -18.57 -5.36
CA TYR A 726 -8.60 -18.14 -6.00
C TYR A 726 -8.83 -17.63 -7.42
N ALA A 727 -9.67 -18.34 -8.19
CA ALA A 727 -10.03 -17.98 -9.55
C ALA A 727 -10.82 -16.66 -9.61
N TYR A 728 -11.71 -16.40 -8.66
CA TYR A 728 -12.45 -15.14 -8.60
C TYR A 728 -11.54 -13.93 -8.33
N TYR A 729 -10.56 -14.10 -7.42
CA TYR A 729 -9.59 -13.06 -7.04
C TYR A 729 -8.29 -13.12 -7.83
N GLU A 730 -8.30 -13.78 -8.99
CA GLU A 730 -7.16 -13.85 -9.90
C GLU A 730 -6.61 -12.42 -10.18
N PRO A 731 -5.35 -12.11 -9.79
CA PRO A 731 -4.74 -10.82 -10.07
C PRO A 731 -4.42 -10.69 -11.57
N PRO A 732 -4.36 -9.48 -12.15
CA PRO A 732 -4.11 -9.33 -13.57
C PRO A 732 -2.76 -9.95 -13.97
N GLY A 733 -2.80 -10.91 -14.90
CA GLY A 733 -1.65 -11.69 -15.36
C GLY A 733 -1.49 -13.06 -14.68
N ALA A 734 -1.80 -13.15 -13.39
CA ALA A 734 -1.84 -14.36 -12.55
C ALA A 734 -0.84 -15.48 -12.90
N GLN A 735 0.43 -15.11 -13.11
CA GLN A 735 1.46 -16.04 -13.53
C GLN A 735 1.63 -17.21 -12.56
N ILE A 736 1.44 -16.98 -11.26
CA ILE A 736 1.53 -18.05 -10.26
C ILE A 736 0.39 -19.08 -10.38
N LEU A 737 -0.83 -18.65 -10.75
CA LEU A 737 -1.99 -19.54 -10.89
C LEU A 737 -1.97 -20.31 -12.21
N HIS A 738 -1.38 -19.75 -13.26
CA HIS A 738 -1.31 -20.43 -14.56
C HIS A 738 -0.06 -21.31 -14.72
N ASN A 739 1.03 -21.03 -14.00
CA ASN A 739 2.30 -21.76 -14.18
C ASN A 739 2.64 -22.75 -13.05
N ASN A 740 2.03 -22.64 -11.86
CA ASN A 740 2.23 -23.59 -10.77
C ASN A 740 0.95 -24.43 -10.56
N PRO A 741 0.82 -25.63 -11.15
CA PRO A 741 -0.42 -26.43 -11.14
C PRO A 741 -0.81 -26.98 -9.76
N LEU A 742 0.06 -26.80 -8.75
CA LEU A 742 -0.19 -27.26 -7.38
C LEU A 742 -0.46 -26.11 -6.41
N PHE A 743 -0.41 -24.85 -6.84
CA PHE A 743 -0.44 -23.70 -5.92
C PHE A 743 -1.67 -23.69 -5.00
N ILE A 744 -2.85 -23.99 -5.56
CA ILE A 744 -4.10 -24.02 -4.80
C ILE A 744 -4.13 -25.21 -3.82
N ARG A 745 -3.79 -26.41 -4.31
CA ARG A 745 -3.78 -27.61 -3.46
C ARG A 745 -2.73 -27.54 -2.35
N ALA A 746 -1.61 -26.86 -2.61
CA ALA A 746 -0.51 -26.67 -1.67
C ALA A 746 -0.81 -25.65 -0.57
N HIS A 747 -1.97 -24.97 -0.59
CA HIS A 747 -2.36 -24.10 0.53
C HIS A 747 -2.36 -24.89 1.84
N ASP A 748 -1.59 -24.45 2.83
CA ASP A 748 -1.49 -25.09 4.14
C ASP A 748 -2.42 -24.41 5.18
N PHE A 749 -3.62 -24.96 5.36
CA PHE A 749 -4.55 -24.58 6.44
C PHE A 749 -4.21 -25.22 7.80
N SER A 750 -3.28 -26.17 7.82
CA SER A 750 -2.99 -26.96 9.01
C SER A 750 -1.93 -26.31 9.90
N GLY A 751 -1.20 -25.33 9.35
CA GLY A 751 -0.14 -24.58 10.03
C GLY A 751 1.09 -25.44 10.36
N ILE A 752 1.14 -26.68 9.88
CA ILE A 752 2.14 -27.65 10.33
C ILE A 752 3.53 -27.22 9.78
N SER A 753 3.60 -26.52 8.65
CA SER A 753 4.87 -26.11 7.99
C SER A 753 5.78 -25.20 8.84
N MET A 754 5.26 -24.62 9.94
CA MET A 754 5.99 -23.79 10.90
C MET A 754 5.66 -24.24 12.33
N ILE A 755 6.61 -24.92 12.99
CA ILE A 755 6.46 -25.35 14.38
C ILE A 755 6.18 -24.13 15.27
N GLY A 756 5.03 -24.13 15.96
CA GLY A 756 4.62 -23.05 16.86
C GLY A 756 3.86 -21.90 16.19
N SER A 757 3.40 -22.05 14.95
CA SER A 757 2.54 -21.04 14.31
C SER A 757 1.11 -21.09 14.88
N GLU A 758 0.70 -20.04 15.58
CA GLU A 758 -0.66 -19.84 16.13
C GLU A 758 -1.60 -19.12 15.14
N ARG A 759 -1.23 -19.03 13.85
CA ARG A 759 -1.87 -18.13 12.85
C ARG A 759 -2.84 -18.82 11.86
N LEU A 760 -3.57 -19.86 12.26
CA LEU A 760 -4.44 -20.63 11.34
C LEU A 760 -5.61 -19.83 10.75
N TRP A 761 -6.06 -18.79 11.47
CA TRP A 761 -7.22 -17.97 11.13
C TRP A 761 -6.83 -16.54 10.68
N GLN A 762 -5.53 -16.25 10.62
CA GLN A 762 -5.01 -14.96 10.19
C GLN A 762 -4.81 -14.92 8.66
N ALA A 763 -4.60 -13.72 8.11
CA ALA A 763 -4.29 -13.54 6.70
C ALA A 763 -3.12 -14.45 6.25
N PRO A 764 -3.19 -15.08 5.07
CA PRO A 764 -2.21 -16.05 4.65
C PRO A 764 -0.88 -15.39 4.28
N VAL A 765 0.20 -16.10 4.56
CA VAL A 765 1.56 -15.68 4.22
C VAL A 765 2.12 -16.54 3.09
N LEU A 766 2.85 -15.90 2.18
CA LEU A 766 3.55 -16.57 1.09
C LEU A 766 4.86 -17.20 1.59
N LEU A 767 4.97 -18.52 1.47
CA LEU A 767 6.15 -19.29 1.85
C LEU A 767 6.76 -19.98 0.63
N GLY A 768 7.99 -20.48 0.77
CA GLY A 768 8.66 -21.28 -0.27
C GLY A 768 9.21 -20.50 -1.47
N VAL A 769 9.12 -19.16 -1.46
CA VAL A 769 9.66 -18.29 -2.51
C VAL A 769 11.15 -18.57 -2.75
N GLY A 770 11.55 -18.70 -4.01
CA GLY A 770 12.95 -18.97 -4.39
C GLY A 770 13.49 -20.35 -4.00
N THR A 771 12.64 -21.26 -3.51
CA THR A 771 13.08 -22.56 -2.97
C THR A 771 12.52 -23.73 -3.81
N PRO A 772 13.07 -24.00 -5.02
CA PRO A 772 12.51 -24.99 -5.94
C PRO A 772 12.46 -26.41 -5.36
N ALA A 773 13.33 -26.73 -4.40
CA ALA A 773 13.34 -28.04 -3.77
C ALA A 773 12.20 -28.30 -2.76
N GLY A 774 11.46 -27.24 -2.36
CA GLY A 774 10.33 -27.33 -1.44
C GLY A 774 8.97 -27.55 -2.10
N GLY A 775 8.91 -27.76 -3.42
CA GLY A 775 7.65 -27.85 -4.17
C GLY A 775 7.13 -26.51 -4.70
N GLY A 776 7.90 -25.43 -4.56
CA GLY A 776 7.55 -24.09 -5.01
C GLY A 776 6.92 -23.23 -3.92
N ALA A 777 6.47 -22.03 -4.31
CA ALA A 777 5.78 -21.14 -3.39
C ALA A 777 4.37 -21.64 -3.08
N TYR A 778 3.88 -21.41 -1.87
CA TYR A 778 2.52 -21.75 -1.43
C TYR A 778 2.04 -20.77 -0.34
N LEU A 779 0.72 -20.72 -0.14
CA LEU A 779 0.11 -19.91 0.93
C LEU A 779 -0.12 -20.75 2.18
N MET A 780 0.11 -20.15 3.35
CA MET A 780 -0.13 -20.75 4.66
C MET A 780 -0.95 -19.80 5.52
N GLY A 781 -1.99 -20.30 6.17
CA GLY A 781 -2.91 -19.50 6.98
C GLY A 781 -4.34 -19.72 6.54
N SER A 782 -5.18 -18.69 6.68
CA SER A 782 -6.59 -18.74 6.27
C SER A 782 -6.81 -18.18 4.87
N LEU A 783 -8.07 -18.14 4.41
CA LEU A 783 -8.47 -17.39 3.21
C LEU A 783 -8.81 -15.91 3.46
N ALA A 784 -8.71 -15.41 4.71
CA ALA A 784 -8.93 -14.00 4.97
C ALA A 784 -7.88 -13.15 4.22
N ASP A 785 -8.28 -12.08 3.55
CA ASP A 785 -7.38 -11.24 2.76
C ASP A 785 -6.68 -11.97 1.60
N LEU A 786 -7.28 -13.05 1.08
CA LEU A 786 -6.80 -13.76 -0.10
C LEU A 786 -6.47 -12.84 -1.30
N PRO A 787 -7.25 -11.80 -1.65
CA PRO A 787 -6.93 -10.92 -2.77
C PRO A 787 -5.55 -10.26 -2.61
N TYR A 788 -5.23 -9.79 -1.40
CA TYR A 788 -3.94 -9.18 -1.11
C TYR A 788 -2.81 -10.22 -1.18
N ALA A 789 -3.02 -11.42 -0.64
CA ALA A 789 -2.01 -12.48 -0.69
C ALA A 789 -1.69 -12.95 -2.12
N LEU A 790 -2.70 -13.01 -3.01
CA LEU A 790 -2.50 -13.30 -4.42
C LEU A 790 -1.76 -12.16 -5.13
N ALA A 791 -2.13 -10.91 -4.86
CA ALA A 791 -1.46 -9.74 -5.41
C ALA A 791 0.00 -9.63 -4.94
N MET A 792 0.27 -9.96 -3.67
CA MET A 792 1.61 -10.09 -3.08
C MET A 792 2.47 -11.15 -3.78
N ALA A 793 1.87 -12.23 -4.28
CA ALA A 793 2.57 -13.24 -5.05
C ALA A 793 2.78 -12.82 -6.51
N GLU A 794 1.80 -12.15 -7.11
CA GLU A 794 1.85 -11.72 -8.51
C GLU A 794 2.81 -10.56 -8.76
N GLN A 795 2.99 -9.64 -7.80
CA GLN A 795 3.83 -8.46 -8.01
C GLN A 795 5.27 -8.78 -8.42
N ASP A 796 5.83 -9.90 -7.96
CA ASP A 796 7.20 -10.33 -8.28
C ASP A 796 7.34 -10.74 -9.77
N PHE A 797 6.22 -10.91 -10.48
CA PHE A 797 6.16 -11.18 -11.93
C PHE A 797 5.95 -9.91 -12.78
N ILE A 798 5.73 -8.74 -12.16
CA ILE A 798 5.58 -7.47 -12.87
C ILE A 798 6.96 -6.84 -13.07
N ALA A 799 7.56 -7.09 -14.23
CA ALA A 799 8.85 -6.50 -14.60
C ALA A 799 8.71 -4.98 -14.82
N PRO A 800 9.47 -4.14 -14.08
CA PRO A 800 9.48 -2.70 -14.33
C PRO A 800 10.09 -2.35 -15.69
N GLU A 801 9.57 -1.32 -16.34
CA GLU A 801 10.09 -0.82 -17.63
C GLU A 801 11.46 -0.14 -17.49
N ASN A 802 11.74 0.41 -16.31
CA ASN A 802 12.96 1.16 -16.03
C ASN A 802 13.91 0.34 -15.14
N ILE A 803 15.17 0.25 -15.56
CA ILE A 803 16.25 -0.33 -14.75
C ILE A 803 16.42 0.55 -13.49
N GLN A 804 16.62 -0.06 -12.32
CA GLN A 804 16.67 0.59 -10.99
C GLN A 804 15.32 1.10 -10.45
N ALA A 805 14.19 0.78 -11.09
CA ALA A 805 12.90 1.06 -10.47
C ALA A 805 12.80 0.35 -9.12
N LEU A 806 12.32 1.08 -8.11
CA LEU A 806 12.01 0.52 -6.80
C LEU A 806 10.93 -0.56 -6.96
N ILE A 807 11.09 -1.71 -6.31
CA ILE A 807 10.02 -2.72 -6.18
C ILE A 807 9.25 -2.38 -4.91
N TRP A 808 7.97 -2.02 -5.04
CA TRP A 808 7.14 -1.57 -3.92
C TRP A 808 6.32 -2.73 -3.39
N LYS A 809 6.92 -3.52 -2.49
CA LYS A 809 6.33 -4.78 -2.02
C LYS A 809 5.00 -4.61 -1.31
N GLU A 810 4.75 -3.46 -0.71
CA GLU A 810 3.55 -3.22 0.08
C GLU A 810 2.50 -2.40 -0.65
N LEU A 811 2.88 -1.48 -1.55
CA LEU A 811 1.95 -0.66 -2.33
C LEU A 811 1.33 -1.41 -3.51
N VAL A 812 2.14 -2.11 -4.30
CA VAL A 812 1.65 -2.76 -5.54
C VAL A 812 0.48 -3.71 -5.25
N PRO A 813 0.54 -4.57 -4.22
CA PRO A 813 -0.59 -5.41 -3.88
C PRO A 813 -1.86 -4.63 -3.57
N ASP A 814 -1.78 -3.53 -2.80
CA ASP A 814 -2.96 -2.70 -2.50
C ASP A 814 -3.52 -2.03 -3.78
N LEU A 815 -2.66 -1.60 -4.71
CA LEU A 815 -3.10 -1.08 -6.02
C LEU A 815 -3.83 -2.15 -6.84
N LEU A 816 -3.27 -3.35 -6.92
CA LEU A 816 -3.88 -4.46 -7.65
C LEU A 816 -5.21 -4.87 -7.03
N VAL A 817 -5.29 -5.00 -5.70
CA VAL A 817 -6.54 -5.29 -4.98
C VAL A 817 -7.59 -4.20 -5.21
N SER A 818 -7.18 -2.94 -5.17
CA SER A 818 -8.06 -1.79 -5.42
C SER A 818 -8.68 -1.82 -6.82
N ALA A 819 -8.04 -2.47 -7.79
CA ALA A 819 -8.55 -2.60 -9.15
C ALA A 819 -9.30 -3.93 -9.41
N THR A 820 -9.05 -4.99 -8.62
CA THR A 820 -9.65 -6.32 -8.83
C THR A 820 -10.86 -6.61 -7.94
N LEU A 821 -10.87 -6.11 -6.70
CA LEU A 821 -11.94 -6.36 -5.73
C LEU A 821 -13.24 -5.63 -6.11
N PRO A 822 -13.23 -4.36 -6.56
CA PRO A 822 -14.43 -3.73 -7.10
C PRO A 822 -14.90 -4.41 -8.38
N ARG A 823 -16.21 -4.65 -8.46
CA ARG A 823 -16.89 -5.00 -9.71
C ARG A 823 -17.91 -3.91 -10.05
N TRP A 824 -17.94 -3.48 -11.30
CA TRP A 824 -18.73 -2.34 -11.79
C TRP A 824 -19.97 -2.77 -12.59
N TRP A 825 -20.54 -3.93 -12.24
CA TRP A 825 -21.74 -4.46 -12.90
C TRP A 825 -22.98 -3.59 -12.74
N ALA A 826 -23.12 -2.96 -11.57
CA ALA A 826 -24.27 -2.13 -11.23
C ALA A 826 -24.05 -0.64 -11.54
N VAL A 827 -22.93 -0.28 -12.18
CA VAL A 827 -22.62 1.13 -12.48
C VAL A 827 -23.38 1.59 -13.71
N SER A 828 -24.17 2.65 -13.54
CA SER A 828 -24.93 3.25 -14.63
C SER A 828 -24.03 4.15 -15.51
N PRO A 829 -24.41 4.40 -16.79
CA PRO A 829 -23.73 5.42 -17.60
C PRO A 829 -23.73 6.81 -16.97
N ASN A 830 -24.78 7.18 -16.22
CA ASN A 830 -24.84 8.45 -15.51
C ASN A 830 -23.82 8.48 -14.36
N GLU A 831 -23.66 7.38 -13.63
CA GLU A 831 -22.70 7.26 -12.53
C GLU A 831 -21.27 7.39 -13.04
N LEU A 832 -20.93 6.67 -14.11
CA LEU A 832 -19.64 6.77 -14.78
C LEU A 832 -19.36 8.20 -15.26
N HIS A 833 -20.35 8.82 -15.92
CA HIS A 833 -20.22 10.17 -16.43
C HIS A 833 -20.08 11.21 -15.31
N ALA A 834 -20.83 11.05 -14.21
CA ALA A 834 -20.71 11.90 -13.04
C ALA A 834 -19.31 11.84 -12.43
N ALA A 835 -18.71 10.66 -12.30
CA ALA A 835 -17.34 10.50 -11.78
C ALA A 835 -16.31 11.29 -12.61
N ALA A 836 -16.48 11.33 -13.94
CA ALA A 836 -15.68 12.16 -14.83
C ALA A 836 -15.96 13.66 -14.64
N LEU A 837 -17.23 14.04 -14.53
CA LEU A 837 -17.65 15.43 -14.35
C LEU A 837 -17.20 16.04 -13.02
N TYR A 838 -17.19 15.30 -11.91
CA TYR A 838 -16.64 15.78 -10.63
C TYR A 838 -15.16 16.15 -10.79
N GLN A 839 -14.35 15.29 -11.40
CA GLN A 839 -12.93 15.58 -11.64
C GLN A 839 -12.74 16.81 -12.54
N ARG A 840 -13.49 16.90 -13.64
CA ARG A 840 -13.43 18.05 -14.55
C ARG A 840 -13.92 19.34 -13.91
N SER A 841 -14.97 19.30 -13.10
CA SER A 841 -15.46 20.46 -12.36
C SER A 841 -14.42 20.94 -11.34
N GLY A 842 -13.69 20.03 -10.71
CA GLY A 842 -12.53 20.36 -9.86
C GLY A 842 -11.41 21.05 -10.65
N GLU A 843 -11.14 20.60 -11.88
CA GLU A 843 -10.19 21.26 -12.78
C GLU A 843 -10.68 22.66 -13.20
N GLU A 844 -11.96 22.82 -13.53
CA GLU A 844 -12.57 24.13 -13.83
C GLU A 844 -12.45 25.11 -12.66
N LEU A 845 -12.64 24.64 -11.43
CA LEU A 845 -12.45 25.41 -10.19
C LEU A 845 -11.01 25.91 -10.05
N LEU A 846 -10.02 25.06 -10.33
CA LEU A 846 -8.61 25.45 -10.32
C LEU A 846 -8.32 26.50 -11.40
N VAL A 847 -8.81 26.29 -12.62
CA VAL A 847 -8.61 27.24 -13.73
C VAL A 847 -9.23 28.60 -13.42
N ALA A 848 -10.47 28.63 -12.93
CA ALA A 848 -11.15 29.87 -12.57
C ALA A 848 -10.42 30.62 -11.43
N SER A 849 -9.85 29.89 -10.47
CA SER A 849 -9.08 30.45 -9.34
C SER A 849 -7.80 31.19 -9.74
N THR A 850 -7.30 31.00 -10.97
CA THR A 850 -6.15 31.77 -11.47
C THR A 850 -6.48 33.26 -11.63
N LYS A 851 -7.75 33.59 -11.88
CA LYS A 851 -8.23 34.96 -12.16
C LYS A 851 -9.03 35.56 -11.01
N ASP A 852 -9.57 34.74 -10.11
CA ASP A 852 -10.40 35.18 -8.99
C ASP A 852 -9.73 34.87 -7.64
N VAL A 853 -9.36 35.93 -6.92
CA VAL A 853 -8.68 35.85 -5.62
C VAL A 853 -9.59 35.28 -4.53
N GLN A 854 -10.89 35.60 -4.55
CA GLN A 854 -11.84 35.10 -3.55
C GLN A 854 -12.10 33.62 -3.78
N LEU A 855 -12.32 33.21 -5.03
CA LEU A 855 -12.48 31.80 -5.39
C LEU A 855 -11.23 31.00 -5.04
N ARG A 856 -10.03 31.53 -5.32
CA ARG A 856 -8.77 30.91 -4.95
C ARG A 856 -8.68 30.64 -3.45
N GLY A 857 -9.08 31.60 -2.61
CA GLY A 857 -9.13 31.40 -1.16
C GLY A 857 -10.04 30.24 -0.74
N LYS A 858 -11.22 30.12 -1.36
CA LYS A 858 -12.15 28.99 -1.12
C LYS A 858 -11.53 27.65 -1.55
N VAL A 859 -10.92 27.61 -2.74
CA VAL A 859 -10.28 26.38 -3.28
C VAL A 859 -9.12 25.92 -2.39
N ILE A 860 -8.22 26.83 -2.00
CA ILE A 860 -7.09 26.50 -1.12
C ILE A 860 -7.57 26.03 0.26
N SER A 861 -8.65 26.61 0.79
CA SER A 861 -9.25 26.16 2.05
C SER A 861 -9.87 24.76 2.00
N ILE A 862 -10.30 24.29 0.82
CA ILE A 862 -10.79 22.92 0.66
C ILE A 862 -9.60 21.97 0.48
N LEU A 863 -8.63 22.33 -0.35
CA LEU A 863 -7.46 21.49 -0.63
C LEU A 863 -6.55 21.30 0.59
N SER A 864 -6.57 22.21 1.57
CA SER A 864 -5.83 22.05 2.83
C SER A 864 -6.22 20.81 3.64
N ASP A 865 -7.43 20.28 3.40
CA ASP A 865 -7.90 19.04 4.03
C ASP A 865 -7.19 17.80 3.44
N ARG A 866 -6.71 17.88 2.18
CA ARG A 866 -6.12 16.75 1.43
C ARG A 866 -4.61 16.88 1.21
N MET A 867 -4.06 18.08 1.26
CA MET A 867 -2.66 18.36 0.91
C MET A 867 -1.76 18.63 2.12
N SER A 868 -0.47 18.33 1.96
CA SER A 868 0.56 18.83 2.89
C SER A 868 0.78 20.34 2.70
N PRO A 869 1.25 21.06 3.74
CA PRO A 869 1.53 22.49 3.65
C PRO A 869 2.42 22.89 2.46
N GLN A 870 3.43 22.08 2.14
CA GLN A 870 4.31 22.32 0.98
C GLN A 870 3.52 22.25 -0.35
N ARG A 871 2.81 21.16 -0.60
CA ARG A 871 2.03 20.98 -1.84
C ARG A 871 0.95 22.06 -2.00
N LEU A 872 0.31 22.43 -0.88
CA LEU A 872 -0.70 23.46 -0.86
C LEU A 872 -0.13 24.83 -1.26
N GLU A 873 1.05 25.18 -0.73
CA GLU A 873 1.75 26.42 -1.09
C GLU A 873 2.18 26.43 -2.56
N GLU A 874 2.74 25.33 -3.06
CA GLU A 874 3.14 25.20 -4.47
C GLU A 874 1.93 25.37 -5.40
N THR A 875 0.80 24.76 -5.03
CA THR A 875 -0.48 24.90 -5.75
C THR A 875 -0.98 26.34 -5.71
N GLU A 876 -0.99 26.97 -4.54
CA GLU A 876 -1.41 28.35 -4.38
C GLU A 876 -0.54 29.30 -5.22
N HIS A 877 0.78 29.14 -5.19
CA HIS A 877 1.70 29.95 -5.99
C HIS A 877 1.53 29.72 -7.49
N ALA A 878 1.26 28.49 -7.93
CA ALA A 878 0.98 28.20 -9.33
C ALA A 878 -0.31 28.92 -9.80
N LEU A 879 -1.36 28.89 -8.98
CA LEU A 879 -2.61 29.60 -9.22
C LEU A 879 -2.42 31.13 -9.22
N GLN A 880 -1.64 31.66 -8.28
CA GLN A 880 -1.32 33.09 -8.18
C GLN A 880 -0.52 33.59 -9.40
N ARG A 881 0.42 32.79 -9.90
CA ARG A 881 1.24 33.12 -11.07
C ARG A 881 0.50 32.91 -12.40
N GLY A 882 -0.70 32.35 -12.38
CA GLY A 882 -1.44 31.99 -13.58
C GLY A 882 -0.67 30.99 -14.44
N GLU A 883 -0.03 29.99 -13.81
CA GLU A 883 0.61 28.90 -14.54
C GLU A 883 -0.40 28.21 -15.47
N ASP A 884 0.11 27.59 -16.54
CA ASP A 884 -0.70 26.83 -17.49
C ASP A 884 -1.57 25.79 -16.74
N PRO A 885 -2.90 25.78 -16.93
CA PRO A 885 -3.79 24.76 -16.39
C PRO A 885 -3.29 23.32 -16.53
N ALA A 886 -2.65 23.00 -17.67
CA ALA A 886 -2.09 21.66 -17.87
C ALA A 886 -0.97 21.35 -16.86
N ALA A 887 -0.11 22.34 -16.57
CA ALA A 887 0.96 22.19 -15.59
C ALA A 887 0.43 22.09 -14.15
N ILE A 888 -0.64 22.82 -13.82
CA ILE A 888 -1.32 22.71 -12.53
C ILE A 888 -1.92 21.31 -12.37
N ARG A 889 -2.59 20.79 -13.41
CA ARG A 889 -3.22 19.46 -13.39
C ARG A 889 -2.22 18.35 -13.09
N LEU A 890 -1.00 18.43 -13.64
CA LEU A 890 0.09 17.45 -13.38
C LEU A 890 0.52 17.39 -11.90
N ARG A 891 0.08 18.33 -11.05
CA ARG A 891 0.36 18.36 -9.61
C ARG A 891 -0.84 17.94 -8.74
N MET A 892 -1.98 17.64 -9.38
CA MET A 892 -3.23 17.29 -8.72
C MET A 892 -3.54 15.81 -8.88
N MET A 893 -3.89 15.15 -7.79
CA MET A 893 -4.41 13.79 -7.85
C MET A 893 -5.88 13.79 -8.30
N PRO A 894 -6.34 12.78 -9.06
CA PRO A 894 -7.76 12.60 -9.41
C PRO A 894 -8.71 12.64 -8.21
N SER A 895 -8.30 12.05 -7.08
CA SER A 895 -9.07 12.11 -5.83
C SER A 895 -9.15 13.52 -5.23
N GLU A 896 -8.17 14.38 -5.47
CA GLU A 896 -8.17 15.78 -4.99
C GLU A 896 -9.08 16.67 -5.84
N THR A 897 -9.08 16.51 -7.17
CA THR A 897 -10.00 17.27 -8.05
C THR A 897 -11.45 16.83 -7.85
N PHE A 898 -11.68 15.52 -7.70
CA PHE A 898 -12.99 14.99 -7.33
C PHE A 898 -13.48 15.55 -5.99
N TYR A 899 -12.64 15.47 -4.94
CA TYR A 899 -12.96 16.00 -3.61
C TYR A 899 -13.22 17.50 -3.64
N LEU A 900 -12.40 18.27 -4.37
CA LEU A 900 -12.57 19.72 -4.52
C LEU A 900 -13.96 20.06 -5.06
N ALA A 901 -14.41 19.39 -6.12
CA ALA A 901 -15.74 19.62 -6.66
C ALA A 901 -16.86 19.22 -5.69
N ALA A 902 -16.73 18.06 -5.03
CA ALA A 902 -17.72 17.58 -4.07
C ALA A 902 -17.88 18.55 -2.88
N GLU A 903 -16.79 18.91 -2.21
CA GLU A 903 -16.81 19.83 -1.08
C GLU A 903 -17.21 21.25 -1.47
N PHE A 904 -16.79 21.73 -2.65
CA PHE A 904 -17.17 23.07 -3.08
C PHE A 904 -18.68 23.19 -3.27
N ARG A 905 -19.32 22.15 -3.82
CA ARG A 905 -20.79 22.10 -3.96
C ARG A 905 -21.50 22.07 -2.61
N THR A 906 -20.94 21.35 -1.62
CA THR A 906 -21.48 21.28 -0.26
C THR A 906 -21.33 22.60 0.50
N ARG A 907 -20.14 23.22 0.45
CA ARG A 907 -19.82 24.45 1.19
C ARG A 907 -20.38 25.72 0.52
N PHE A 908 -20.52 25.73 -0.81
CA PHE A 908 -20.94 26.89 -1.60
C PHE A 908 -22.03 26.52 -2.64
N PRO A 909 -23.21 26.11 -2.19
CA PRO A 909 -24.27 25.62 -3.08
C PRO A 909 -24.69 26.68 -4.11
N GLY A 910 -24.74 26.27 -5.38
CA GLY A 910 -25.15 27.12 -6.50
C GLY A 910 -24.04 28.00 -7.12
N GLU A 911 -22.87 28.14 -6.48
CA GLU A 911 -21.75 28.89 -7.07
C GLU A 911 -21.02 28.07 -8.16
N ALA A 912 -20.95 26.75 -7.98
CA ALA A 912 -20.19 25.84 -8.85
C ALA A 912 -20.66 25.85 -10.32
N THR A 913 -21.96 26.04 -10.58
CA THR A 913 -22.55 26.03 -11.93
C THR A 913 -22.15 27.23 -12.78
N SER A 914 -21.68 28.32 -12.15
CA SER A 914 -21.31 29.53 -12.87
C SER A 914 -19.88 29.48 -13.44
N LEU A 915 -19.10 28.46 -13.08
CA LEU A 915 -17.64 28.44 -13.27
C LEU A 915 -17.18 27.67 -14.52
N GLY A 916 -17.98 26.74 -15.03
CA GLY A 916 -17.64 25.98 -16.24
C GLY A 916 -18.73 25.00 -16.70
N PRO A 917 -18.61 24.48 -17.95
CA PRO A 917 -19.58 23.57 -18.53
C PRO A 917 -19.69 22.23 -17.79
N ALA A 918 -18.60 21.68 -17.26
CA ALA A 918 -18.66 20.42 -16.50
C ALA A 918 -19.44 20.61 -15.20
N GLY A 919 -19.24 21.72 -14.49
CA GLY A 919 -20.03 22.08 -13.31
C GLY A 919 -21.53 22.22 -13.61
N GLN A 920 -21.90 22.83 -14.74
CA GLN A 920 -23.30 22.96 -15.17
C GLN A 920 -23.94 21.62 -15.48
N GLN A 921 -23.22 20.78 -16.23
CA GLN A 921 -23.71 19.46 -16.60
C GLN A 921 -23.84 18.55 -15.38
N LEU A 922 -22.88 18.60 -14.46
CA LEU A 922 -22.92 17.84 -13.21
C LEU A 922 -24.13 18.21 -12.35
N GLU A 923 -24.44 19.50 -12.26
CA GLU A 923 -25.61 19.96 -11.52
C GLU A 923 -26.91 19.51 -12.18
N SER A 924 -27.02 19.63 -13.52
CA SER A 924 -28.18 19.12 -14.26
C SER A 924 -28.37 17.62 -14.04
N LEU A 925 -27.29 16.85 -14.07
CA LEU A 925 -27.32 15.41 -13.85
C LEU A 925 -27.69 15.07 -12.40
N SER A 926 -27.17 15.82 -11.43
CA SER A 926 -27.48 15.68 -10.00
C SER A 926 -28.94 15.94 -9.67
N GLN A 927 -29.57 16.91 -10.35
CA GLN A 927 -30.98 17.20 -10.16
C GLN A 927 -31.89 16.12 -10.77
N GLN A 928 -31.47 15.51 -11.88
CA GLN A 928 -32.25 14.48 -12.56
C GLN A 928 -32.09 13.09 -11.93
N TYR A 929 -30.87 12.74 -11.49
CA TYR A 929 -30.51 11.41 -10.99
C TYR A 929 -29.80 11.45 -9.62
N PRO A 930 -30.38 12.09 -8.59
CA PRO A 930 -29.70 12.33 -7.32
C PRO A 930 -29.24 11.06 -6.59
N ALA A 931 -29.93 9.93 -6.79
CA ALA A 931 -29.56 8.65 -6.17
C ALA A 931 -28.42 7.91 -6.89
N GLU A 932 -28.15 8.25 -8.15
CA GLU A 932 -27.07 7.66 -8.95
C GLU A 932 -25.78 8.49 -8.79
N VAL A 933 -25.87 9.82 -8.81
CA VAL A 933 -24.68 10.68 -8.92
C VAL A 933 -24.25 11.36 -7.61
N SER A 934 -24.81 10.90 -6.48
CA SER A 934 -24.43 11.38 -5.16
C SER A 934 -22.98 11.03 -4.82
N TYR A 935 -22.36 11.82 -3.95
CA TYR A 935 -21.01 11.54 -3.48
C TYR A 935 -20.93 10.15 -2.84
N GLU A 936 -21.89 9.78 -2.00
CA GLU A 936 -21.94 8.49 -1.29
C GLU A 936 -22.01 7.32 -2.28
N ARG A 937 -22.82 7.46 -3.33
CA ARG A 937 -22.95 6.44 -4.36
C ARG A 937 -21.63 6.25 -5.14
N LEU A 938 -21.03 7.34 -5.59
CA LEU A 938 -19.77 7.30 -6.33
C LEU A 938 -18.59 6.86 -5.46
N SER A 939 -18.57 7.26 -4.18
CA SER A 939 -17.59 6.81 -3.19
C SER A 939 -17.62 5.30 -3.01
N ARG A 940 -18.82 4.71 -2.96
CA ARG A 940 -18.99 3.25 -2.85
C ARG A 940 -18.56 2.50 -4.11
N ASP A 941 -18.82 3.06 -5.29
CA ASP A 941 -18.61 2.33 -6.55
C ASP A 941 -17.19 2.53 -7.12
N PHE A 942 -16.56 3.68 -6.84
CA PHE A 942 -15.21 4.03 -7.31
C PHE A 942 -14.16 4.18 -6.20
N GLY A 943 -14.55 4.00 -4.93
CA GLY A 943 -13.61 3.92 -3.81
C GLY A 943 -12.76 2.64 -3.80
N VAL A 944 -11.95 2.51 -2.77
CA VAL A 944 -11.04 1.38 -2.56
C VAL A 944 -11.32 0.72 -1.20
N PRO A 945 -10.97 -0.57 -0.99
CA PRO A 945 -11.09 -1.20 0.33
C PRO A 945 -10.01 -0.71 1.30
N HIS A 946 -10.32 -0.67 2.59
CA HIS A 946 -9.45 -0.16 3.65
C HIS A 946 -9.33 -1.13 4.85
N PRO A 947 -8.85 -2.37 4.66
CA PRO A 947 -8.84 -3.40 5.70
C PRO A 947 -7.92 -3.08 6.89
N THR A 948 -6.91 -2.21 6.71
CA THR A 948 -5.99 -1.79 7.79
C THR A 948 -6.40 -0.45 8.38
N LEU A 949 -6.72 0.53 7.52
CA LEU A 949 -6.98 1.92 7.90
C LEU A 949 -8.38 2.10 8.49
N ALA A 950 -9.42 1.62 7.79
CA ALA A 950 -10.81 1.73 8.24
C ALA A 950 -11.34 0.45 8.89
N ARG A 951 -10.68 -0.70 8.69
CA ARG A 951 -11.14 -2.03 9.11
C ARG A 951 -12.35 -2.51 8.32
N THR A 952 -12.36 -2.30 7.00
CA THR A 952 -13.43 -2.81 6.14
C THR A 952 -12.99 -3.11 4.71
N TYR A 953 -13.63 -4.10 4.07
CA TYR A 953 -13.55 -4.31 2.62
C TYR A 953 -14.63 -3.54 1.85
N SER A 954 -15.54 -2.87 2.56
CA SER A 954 -16.41 -1.88 1.94
C SER A 954 -15.55 -0.85 1.20
N ARG A 955 -15.92 -0.58 -0.05
CA ARG A 955 -15.23 0.39 -0.89
C ARG A 955 -15.71 1.77 -0.49
N GLU A 956 -14.78 2.67 -0.21
CA GLU A 956 -15.09 4.07 0.07
C GLU A 956 -13.93 4.99 -0.28
N LEU A 957 -14.27 6.27 -0.46
CA LEU A 957 -13.34 7.39 -0.46
C LEU A 957 -13.33 8.00 0.94
N LEU A 958 -12.28 7.74 1.71
CA LEU A 958 -12.05 8.26 3.06
C LEU A 958 -11.72 9.75 3.10
N ASN A 959 -11.22 10.30 1.98
CA ASN A 959 -10.80 11.70 1.88
C ASN A 959 -9.73 12.12 2.91
N VAL A 960 -8.83 11.22 3.32
CA VAL A 960 -7.71 11.50 4.22
C VAL A 960 -6.41 11.88 3.50
N LYS A 961 -5.65 12.87 4.00
CA LYS A 961 -4.31 13.16 3.45
C LYS A 961 -3.51 11.86 3.31
N PRO A 962 -2.74 11.67 2.22
CA PRO A 962 -1.94 10.45 2.06
C PRO A 962 -1.15 10.15 3.32
N PHE A 963 -1.33 8.93 3.84
CA PHE A 963 -0.66 8.50 5.05
C PHE A 963 0.82 8.37 4.75
N PRO A 964 1.74 8.79 5.64
CA PRO A 964 3.15 8.52 5.44
C PRO A 964 3.48 7.04 5.42
N PHE A 965 4.68 6.70 4.95
CA PHE A 965 5.20 5.36 5.09
C PHE A 965 5.73 5.13 6.51
N PHE A 966 5.19 4.11 7.20
CA PHE A 966 5.57 3.74 8.57
C PHE A 966 6.35 2.41 8.65
N GLY A 967 6.46 1.66 7.55
CA GLY A 967 7.09 0.33 7.52
C GLY A 967 6.31 -0.75 8.30
N ALA A 968 6.84 -1.98 8.26
CA ALA A 968 6.26 -3.16 8.93
C ALA A 968 4.76 -3.37 8.62
N TYR A 969 3.93 -3.72 9.61
CA TYR A 969 2.49 -3.96 9.42
C TYR A 969 1.71 -2.71 8.97
N SER A 970 2.23 -1.51 9.26
CA SER A 970 1.60 -0.22 8.91
C SER A 970 1.93 0.24 7.49
N SER A 971 2.66 -0.56 6.70
CA SER A 971 3.04 -0.23 5.32
C SER A 971 1.84 -0.09 4.38
N ARG A 972 0.76 -0.85 4.62
CA ARG A 972 -0.49 -0.78 3.85
C ARG A 972 -1.22 0.54 3.99
N LEU A 973 -1.01 1.29 5.07
CA LEU A 973 -1.71 2.57 5.30
C LEU A 973 -1.44 3.57 4.18
N PHE A 974 -0.22 3.59 3.63
CA PHE A 974 0.11 4.43 2.47
C PHE A 974 -0.69 3.99 1.24
N GLY A 975 -0.70 2.69 0.93
CA GLY A 975 -1.41 2.12 -0.20
C GLY A 975 -2.93 2.29 -0.14
N GLU A 976 -3.54 2.01 1.02
CA GLU A 976 -4.97 2.21 1.28
C GLU A 976 -5.35 3.70 1.17
N SER A 977 -4.46 4.63 1.51
CA SER A 977 -4.70 6.07 1.32
C SER A 977 -4.60 6.57 -0.14
N TRP A 978 -4.23 5.71 -1.09
CA TRP A 978 -4.18 6.05 -2.53
C TRP A 978 -5.52 5.75 -3.23
N GLU A 979 -6.37 6.77 -3.33
CA GLU A 979 -7.76 6.62 -3.80
C GLU A 979 -7.98 7.06 -5.25
N SER A 980 -6.90 7.34 -5.99
CA SER A 980 -6.96 8.00 -7.30
C SER A 980 -7.17 7.05 -8.49
N GLY A 981 -6.80 5.77 -8.35
CA GLY A 981 -6.73 4.83 -9.48
C GLY A 981 -8.08 4.63 -10.16
N ASN A 982 -9.08 4.16 -9.39
CA ASN A 982 -10.41 3.86 -9.92
C ASN A 982 -11.13 5.10 -10.47
N LEU A 983 -10.97 6.26 -9.82
CA LEU A 983 -11.49 7.54 -10.33
C LEU A 983 -10.89 7.91 -11.69
N TYR A 984 -9.58 7.74 -11.86
CA TYR A 984 -8.91 8.03 -13.13
C TYR A 984 -9.34 7.07 -14.23
N TRP A 985 -9.42 5.77 -13.94
CA TRP A 985 -9.89 4.78 -14.91
C TRP A 985 -11.36 5.01 -15.31
N ALA A 986 -12.24 5.38 -14.37
CA ALA A 986 -13.61 5.75 -14.65
C ALA A 986 -13.72 6.94 -15.62
N ARG A 987 -12.95 8.01 -15.37
CA ARG A 987 -12.87 9.15 -16.28
C ARG A 987 -12.37 8.75 -17.66
N LEU A 988 -11.34 7.92 -17.73
CA LEU A 988 -10.76 7.48 -19.00
C LEU A 988 -11.76 6.62 -19.80
N THR A 989 -12.53 5.76 -19.12
CA THR A 989 -13.61 4.96 -19.73
C THR A 989 -14.71 5.85 -20.29
N ASP A 990 -15.16 6.87 -19.55
CA ASP A 990 -16.13 7.88 -20.03
C ASP A 990 -15.59 8.65 -21.25
N GLU A 991 -14.35 9.13 -21.19
CA GLU A 991 -13.67 9.87 -22.26
C GLU A 991 -13.57 9.09 -23.57
N MET A 992 -13.35 7.79 -23.46
CA MET A 992 -13.22 6.91 -24.62
C MET A 992 -14.55 6.33 -25.11
N GLY A 993 -15.66 6.63 -24.43
CA GLY A 993 -16.99 6.15 -24.81
C GLY A 993 -17.19 4.65 -24.58
N TYR A 994 -16.43 4.04 -23.67
CA TYR A 994 -16.66 2.65 -23.26
C TYR A 994 -17.86 2.55 -22.31
N SER A 995 -18.57 1.42 -22.37
CA SER A 995 -19.63 1.12 -21.40
C SER A 995 -19.04 0.91 -19.98
N PRO A 996 -19.77 1.25 -18.90
CA PRO A 996 -19.25 1.12 -17.53
C PRO A 996 -18.75 -0.28 -17.17
N VAL A 997 -19.42 -1.31 -17.69
CA VAL A 997 -19.07 -2.72 -17.46
C VAL A 997 -17.65 -3.08 -17.94
N MET A 998 -17.09 -2.32 -18.90
CA MET A 998 -15.72 -2.52 -19.36
C MET A 998 -14.68 -2.26 -18.26
N LEU A 999 -15.01 -1.50 -17.21
CA LEU A 999 -14.10 -1.28 -16.08
C LEU A 999 -13.66 -2.59 -15.41
N ASN A 1000 -14.52 -3.61 -15.37
CA ASN A 1000 -14.19 -4.93 -14.81
C ASN A 1000 -12.98 -5.60 -15.50
N ARG A 1001 -12.67 -5.17 -16.72
CA ARG A 1001 -11.50 -5.60 -17.49
C ARG A 1001 -10.41 -4.52 -17.52
N LEU A 1002 -10.79 -3.28 -17.80
CA LEU A 1002 -9.85 -2.18 -18.02
C LEU A 1002 -9.08 -1.81 -16.76
N ALA A 1003 -9.76 -1.66 -15.61
CA ALA A 1003 -9.10 -1.19 -14.41
C ALA A 1003 -7.99 -2.14 -13.92
N PRO A 1004 -8.18 -3.49 -13.83
CA PRO A 1004 -7.09 -4.41 -13.52
C PRO A 1004 -5.90 -4.33 -14.49
N GLU A 1005 -6.16 -4.35 -15.80
CA GLU A 1005 -5.11 -4.37 -16.83
C GLU A 1005 -4.31 -3.06 -16.85
N LEU A 1006 -5.00 -1.92 -16.76
CA LEU A 1006 -4.36 -0.60 -16.72
C LEU A 1006 -3.56 -0.43 -15.43
N THR A 1007 -4.06 -0.92 -14.29
CA THR A 1007 -3.33 -0.86 -13.02
C THR A 1007 -2.06 -1.71 -13.03
N ARG A 1008 -2.09 -2.89 -13.64
CA ARG A 1008 -0.89 -3.72 -13.86
C ARG A 1008 0.16 -3.01 -14.72
N ARG A 1009 -0.28 -2.35 -15.81
CA ARG A 1009 0.62 -1.58 -16.69
C ARG A 1009 1.18 -0.34 -16.00
N MET A 1010 0.34 0.40 -15.28
CA MET A 1010 0.74 1.53 -14.46
C MET A 1010 1.85 1.09 -13.49
N THR A 1011 1.68 -0.05 -12.82
CA THR A 1011 2.68 -0.60 -11.90
C THR A 1011 4.04 -0.80 -12.56
N ALA A 1012 4.09 -1.40 -13.76
CA ALA A 1012 5.34 -1.60 -14.50
C ALA A 1012 6.03 -0.27 -14.90
N LYS A 1013 5.27 0.82 -15.00
CA LYS A 1013 5.77 2.16 -15.35
C LYS A 1013 6.23 2.99 -14.16
N ILE A 1014 5.92 2.60 -12.93
CA ILE A 1014 6.32 3.32 -11.73
C ILE A 1014 7.85 3.39 -11.71
N PHE A 1015 8.38 4.61 -11.83
CA PHE A 1015 9.81 4.88 -11.70
C PHE A 1015 10.02 5.92 -10.60
N ALA A 1016 9.92 5.45 -9.38
CA ALA A 1016 10.03 6.23 -8.16
C ALA A 1016 11.43 6.16 -7.54
N THR A 1017 11.82 7.22 -6.84
CA THR A 1017 13.05 7.24 -6.03
C THR A 1017 12.83 6.69 -4.63
N ASP A 1018 11.63 6.89 -4.06
CA ASP A 1018 11.29 6.44 -2.72
C ASP A 1018 9.82 6.05 -2.55
N LEU A 1019 9.52 5.43 -1.40
CA LEU A 1019 8.19 4.88 -1.08
C LEU A 1019 7.11 5.95 -0.82
N GLU A 1020 7.47 7.23 -0.70
CA GLU A 1020 6.51 8.34 -0.58
C GLU A 1020 6.43 9.18 -1.88
N ASP A 1021 7.07 8.74 -2.99
CA ASP A 1021 7.10 9.41 -4.30
C ASP A 1021 5.76 9.23 -5.06
N TRP A 1022 4.69 9.79 -4.50
CA TRP A 1022 3.37 9.85 -5.14
C TRP A 1022 3.39 10.51 -6.54
N PRO A 1023 4.26 11.50 -6.87
CA PRO A 1023 4.33 12.04 -8.23
C PRO A 1023 4.73 10.98 -9.26
N ALA A 1024 5.60 10.02 -8.92
CA ALA A 1024 5.92 8.91 -9.79
C ALA A 1024 4.71 8.03 -10.10
N MET A 1025 3.83 7.81 -9.11
CA MET A 1025 2.58 7.07 -9.31
C MET A 1025 1.63 7.83 -10.24
N LEU A 1026 1.42 9.13 -10.00
CA LEU A 1026 0.57 9.97 -10.87
C LEU A 1026 1.09 9.97 -12.31
N ARG A 1027 2.40 10.17 -12.51
CA ARG A 1027 3.03 10.12 -13.84
C ARG A 1027 2.81 8.77 -14.53
N ALA A 1028 3.03 7.66 -13.81
CA ALA A 1028 2.84 6.31 -14.37
C ALA A 1028 1.37 6.08 -14.79
N MET A 1029 0.41 6.54 -13.99
CA MET A 1029 -1.01 6.48 -14.29
C MET A 1029 -1.37 7.29 -15.54
N GLU A 1030 -0.86 8.51 -15.67
CA GLU A 1030 -1.07 9.36 -16.84
C GLU A 1030 -0.44 8.76 -18.10
N GLU A 1031 0.80 8.26 -18.02
CA GLU A 1031 1.49 7.57 -19.11
C GLU A 1031 0.69 6.36 -19.61
N THR A 1032 0.18 5.53 -18.70
CA THR A 1032 -0.69 4.40 -19.06
C THR A 1032 -2.00 4.86 -19.71
N GLY A 1033 -2.64 5.91 -19.18
CA GLY A 1033 -3.86 6.44 -19.78
C GLY A 1033 -3.63 7.01 -21.19
N GLU A 1034 -2.49 7.66 -21.41
CA GLU A 1034 -2.11 8.20 -22.72
C GLU A 1034 -1.80 7.08 -23.73
N GLU A 1035 -1.15 6.00 -23.31
CA GLU A 1035 -0.97 4.82 -24.17
C GLU A 1035 -2.30 4.21 -24.59
N LEU A 1036 -3.29 4.22 -23.71
CA LEU A 1036 -4.64 3.77 -24.06
C LEU A 1036 -5.28 4.69 -25.11
N ARG A 1037 -5.25 6.01 -24.91
CA ARG A 1037 -5.78 6.99 -25.87
C ARG A 1037 -5.11 6.88 -27.25
N GLN A 1038 -3.83 6.53 -27.29
CA GLN A 1038 -3.06 6.34 -28.52
C GLN A 1038 -3.27 4.96 -29.17
N GLY A 1039 -4.08 4.07 -28.58
CA GLY A 1039 -4.34 2.73 -29.10
C GLY A 1039 -3.14 1.78 -28.99
N LYS A 1040 -2.15 2.08 -28.14
CA LYS A 1040 -0.98 1.22 -27.89
C LYS A 1040 -1.34 0.01 -27.01
N ILE A 1041 -2.46 0.07 -26.32
CA ILE A 1041 -3.01 -1.01 -25.51
C ILE A 1041 -4.06 -1.73 -26.33
N ALA A 1042 -3.78 -2.99 -26.70
CA ALA A 1042 -4.69 -3.80 -27.48
C ALA A 1042 -5.95 -4.14 -26.66
N LEU A 1043 -7.08 -3.55 -27.04
CA LEU A 1043 -8.41 -3.87 -26.54
C LEU A 1043 -9.27 -4.40 -27.69
N PRO A 1044 -10.30 -5.22 -27.43
CA PRO A 1044 -11.28 -5.57 -28.46
C PRO A 1044 -11.97 -4.30 -28.99
N PRO A 1045 -12.42 -4.31 -30.24
CA PRO A 1045 -13.08 -3.16 -30.85
C PRO A 1045 -14.34 -2.76 -30.07
N MET A 1046 -14.56 -1.44 -29.96
CA MET A 1046 -15.79 -0.85 -29.45
C MET A 1046 -16.99 -1.43 -30.21
N ALA A 1047 -18.05 -1.82 -29.50
CA ALA A 1047 -19.31 -2.11 -30.18
C ALA A 1047 -19.86 -0.78 -30.72
N ASN A 1048 -19.85 -0.60 -32.04
CA ASN A 1048 -20.51 0.54 -32.65
C ASN A 1048 -22.00 0.48 -32.31
N ALA A 1049 -22.50 1.44 -31.53
CA ALA A 1049 -23.92 1.58 -31.19
C ALA A 1049 -24.81 1.95 -32.39
N THR A 1050 -24.26 2.00 -33.61
CA THR A 1050 -24.97 2.34 -34.85
C THR A 1050 -24.71 1.33 -35.96
N THR A 1051 -25.10 0.07 -35.78
CA THR A 1051 -25.36 -0.86 -36.90
C THR A 1051 -26.36 -1.93 -36.52
N SER A 1052 -27.59 -1.54 -36.17
CA SER A 1052 -28.74 -2.46 -36.00
C SER A 1052 -29.87 -2.21 -37.01
N LEU A 1053 -29.58 -1.56 -38.15
CA LEU A 1053 -30.60 -1.28 -39.18
C LEU A 1053 -30.22 -1.60 -40.63
N GLU A 1054 -29.03 -2.13 -40.94
CA GLU A 1054 -28.65 -2.45 -42.34
C GLU A 1054 -28.22 -3.90 -42.60
N ARG A 1055 -28.27 -4.79 -41.61
CA ARG A 1055 -27.83 -6.20 -41.79
C ARG A 1055 -28.95 -7.20 -42.06
N THR A 1056 -30.03 -6.76 -42.70
CA THR A 1056 -31.16 -7.63 -43.11
C THR A 1056 -31.53 -7.54 -44.60
N VAL A 1057 -30.69 -6.93 -45.46
CA VAL A 1057 -31.03 -6.76 -46.89
C VAL A 1057 -29.94 -7.25 -47.87
N ARG A 1058 -28.84 -7.89 -47.44
CA ARG A 1058 -27.76 -8.24 -48.40
C ARG A 1058 -27.31 -9.69 -48.53
N ASP A 1059 -27.82 -10.63 -47.75
CA ASP A 1059 -27.51 -12.05 -47.95
C ASP A 1059 -28.75 -12.84 -48.33
N GLY A 1060 -29.21 -12.58 -49.55
CA GLY A 1060 -30.32 -13.27 -50.17
C GLY A 1060 -30.19 -13.30 -51.68
N TYR A 1061 -29.06 -13.74 -52.23
CA TYR A 1061 -28.97 -14.26 -53.60
C TYR A 1061 -27.71 -15.11 -53.82
N ALA A 1062 -27.96 -16.29 -54.43
CA ALA A 1062 -27.06 -17.13 -55.24
C ALA A 1062 -26.29 -18.29 -54.58
N GLN A 1063 -26.91 -19.47 -54.77
CA GLN A 1063 -26.38 -20.82 -55.09
C GLN A 1063 -25.59 -21.61 -54.05
#